data_AF-A0A735D585-F1
#
_entry.id   AF-A0A735D585-F1
#
_cell.length_a   1.000
_cell.length_b   1.000
_cell.length_c   1.000
_cell.angle_alpha   90.00
_cell.angle_beta   90.00
_cell.angle_gamma   90.00
#
_symmetry.space_group_name_H-M   'P 1'
#
loop_
_entity.id
_entity.type
_entity.pdbx_description
1 polymer ?
#
loop_
_entity_poly.entity_id
_entity_poly.type
_entity_poly.pdbx_seq_one_letter_code
_entity_poly.pdbx_strand_id
1 'polypeptide(L)'
;MAVTALVGAIIAGASAGMAAAATFSVMTAVAIGMAAGAMTLIASTAANKTPKVQSPDNATTLGTSTDPKTVLPVVFGTTRVGAVCVYKAVSNIDQHKLVQIFAIAEGEIDHFKALHIDNKNVFTSKTLALQDGIVDKHIIKGEYQKVLEVEFRTGKNPNTVLSIAKQHLGADWDDRYTGNGIATMCIILRKDDKSLAGGVDILQVNSQVAVDVCGLKIRNLETNAIEPSTNGVDQIFHYLTNTKYGLSVPIENINIESFLKVRKQVNQLGFHSNGACDPNASFKENLTGLMQTFGGVMFESFGRITLKLDAPDIVKHVFNEDNIMMGKVSLKTGGTNGYFNTINAVYQDPEIDYSEQMLRYPRVAETDQTIIQDGRIIAKDIEYRFVKDKAQIDKLASVERNKSRITQIISFSTTDAFTAEVWDVISVTHDELRLSNSLWRITSIERTIDSGIAGLMTITATEYNSNVYTDLDYAAKPDNRPSGLPDSMTVQAPTNLRIKATGQTLYGKNVTLTWEAPEDFNRYGFQIDYRVSGSENWIKLGQTSQMIFSVTGLNPNNSYDYRVCAFGIMARSAWVEVINQNPEVIYELPTPNIRIRNQGSQPHHFEGNDLIIEWDNQQSMDVTINGEVTKFSDLFDAYVIKLTHKNGRSVQYRTRDPESWTYTLDQNQFNGLSREIVVEVAARAYNGSESATARLVALNPQHKPIKGFSARGGFGAVFVSWNNEIENDYAGTVIQYASNAEFTDARSVSTNSVSHTSFDVADGEYFLRAGHYDIFGVDDITWSESYFLKMSSQISWDEQDKEALEDLIGLQDRLDETIQEALQQADANADIKIDRLHKQVTTETGQAVDAAVTDLKKVVADSESAQATKIEQVRVEMDGKVAGVNQEMDSKIDTLKGTINSKYNLAVNADGRVAGMHMSASNDPAVPTKVIFTADKFAIAPQDGSDVVPFGVEGNKVYMDGSIIRDASIGSAQIGHAAITNAHIGNASINGAQIQHAAIGSVHIVNGSIDNAKIGQVIQSYNWDGYNGWMIDKNGNVYFGNGTFRGDIYANNGHFKGTIEATRFVGDIANTNTYPDLQSVWSGIEPGTGQDHRIPWNSRAITYHPSGSAPVSLTIGCTVKLATRYGNTRAWLRIIIDGQVFLRRVDGFPYTDYETAEKVHKERYEYHQATVNIGVRSAPVSCSVGLIYCGDNGYWVHNYAQGITATATRNNANGAFT
;
A
#
# COMPACT_ATOMS: atom_id res chain seq x y z
N MET A 1 -55.58 -8.59 -31.03
CA MET A 1 -54.26 -8.47 -31.71
C MET A 1 -53.76 -7.03 -31.52
N ALA A 2 -52.50 -6.77 -31.19
CA ALA A 2 -51.42 -7.69 -30.80
C ALA A 2 -50.27 -6.90 -30.14
N VAL A 3 -50.35 -6.60 -28.84
CA VAL A 3 -49.32 -5.79 -28.13
C VAL A 3 -49.21 -6.18 -26.65
N THR A 4 -48.11 -6.86 -26.25
CA THR A 4 -47.30 -6.71 -25.00
C THR A 4 -46.44 -7.94 -24.65
N ALA A 5 -45.39 -8.25 -25.42
CA ALA A 5 -44.31 -9.11 -24.92
C ALA A 5 -42.92 -8.66 -25.37
N LEU A 6 -41.98 -8.81 -24.43
CA LEU A 6 -40.52 -8.64 -24.60
C LEU A 6 -40.10 -7.18 -24.91
N VAL A 7 -38.94 -6.69 -24.47
CA VAL A 7 -37.78 -7.34 -23.83
C VAL A 7 -37.31 -6.53 -22.61
N GLY A 8 -36.96 -7.21 -21.51
CA GLY A 8 -35.96 -6.70 -20.55
C GLY A 8 -34.69 -7.52 -20.65
N ALA A 9 -33.59 -6.96 -21.19
CA ALA A 9 -32.30 -7.64 -21.35
C ALA A 9 -31.10 -6.67 -21.55
N ILE A 10 -29.96 -7.01 -20.95
CA ILE A 10 -28.66 -6.31 -20.91
C ILE A 10 -27.57 -7.42 -20.84
N ILE A 11 -26.27 -7.30 -21.19
CA ILE A 11 -25.35 -6.17 -21.44
C ILE A 11 -24.40 -6.57 -22.59
N ALA A 12 -23.89 -5.63 -23.41
CA ALA A 12 -22.72 -5.89 -24.28
C ALA A 12 -21.87 -4.65 -24.63
N GLY A 13 -20.55 -4.75 -24.40
CA GLY A 13 -19.47 -3.89 -24.92
C GLY A 13 -19.34 -2.50 -24.28
N ALA A 14 -18.26 -2.15 -23.56
CA ALA A 14 -17.11 -2.95 -23.04
C ALA A 14 -16.56 -2.25 -21.77
N SER A 15 -15.88 -2.88 -20.80
CA SER A 15 -15.20 -4.18 -20.76
C SER A 15 -15.39 -4.89 -19.39
N ALA A 16 -14.75 -6.04 -19.17
CA ALA A 16 -15.05 -6.98 -18.08
C ALA A 16 -14.87 -6.44 -16.63
N GLY A 17 -15.82 -6.76 -15.73
CA GLY A 17 -15.69 -6.39 -14.30
C GLY A 17 -16.85 -6.79 -13.38
N MET A 18 -16.88 -8.06 -12.94
CA MET A 18 -17.68 -8.64 -11.83
C MET A 18 -19.22 -8.66 -11.93
N ALA A 19 -19.80 -9.79 -11.49
CA ALA A 19 -21.18 -9.90 -11.01
C ALA A 19 -21.16 -10.54 -9.62
N ALA A 20 -21.54 -9.80 -8.56
CA ALA A 20 -21.65 -10.32 -7.18
C ALA A 20 -22.37 -9.37 -6.19
N ALA A 21 -23.63 -8.98 -6.45
CA ALA A 21 -24.54 -8.44 -5.41
C ALA A 21 -25.99 -8.48 -5.93
N ALA A 22 -26.87 -9.28 -5.31
CA ALA A 22 -28.23 -9.49 -5.80
C ALA A 22 -29.31 -8.99 -4.81
N THR A 23 -29.60 -7.69 -4.86
CA THR A 23 -30.90 -7.07 -4.51
C THR A 23 -30.96 -5.67 -5.12
N PHE A 24 -32.16 -5.18 -5.43
CA PHE A 24 -32.43 -3.95 -6.21
C PHE A 24 -31.90 -3.98 -7.66
N SER A 25 -32.78 -4.44 -8.55
CA SER A 25 -32.60 -4.49 -10.01
C SER A 25 -32.53 -3.11 -10.69
N VAL A 26 -32.08 -3.11 -11.94
CA VAL A 26 -32.03 -1.99 -12.92
C VAL A 26 -30.80 -1.08 -12.83
N MET A 27 -30.58 -0.31 -11.76
CA MET A 27 -29.58 0.79 -11.76
C MET A 27 -28.12 0.35 -11.54
N THR A 28 -27.52 -0.35 -12.52
CA THR A 28 -26.06 -0.65 -12.52
C THR A 28 -25.40 -0.72 -13.92
N ALA A 29 -26.08 -0.32 -15.00
CA ALA A 29 -25.57 -0.47 -16.38
C ALA A 29 -25.05 0.82 -17.05
N VAL A 30 -25.42 2.02 -16.57
CA VAL A 30 -25.08 3.30 -17.23
C VAL A 30 -23.95 4.08 -16.51
N ALA A 31 -23.65 3.72 -15.27
CA ALA A 31 -22.80 4.50 -14.39
C ALA A 31 -21.29 4.32 -14.63
N ILE A 32 -20.79 3.07 -14.58
CA ILE A 32 -19.37 2.79 -14.36
C ILE A 32 -18.68 2.42 -15.68
N GLY A 33 -18.73 3.36 -16.63
CA GLY A 33 -18.31 3.12 -18.02
C GLY A 33 -18.10 4.39 -18.85
N MET A 34 -17.74 5.50 -18.19
CA MET A 34 -17.61 6.88 -18.71
C MET A 34 -16.43 7.11 -19.71
N ALA A 35 -16.16 6.10 -20.54
CA ALA A 35 -15.22 6.20 -21.65
C ALA A 35 -15.64 5.24 -22.78
N ALA A 36 -16.61 5.67 -23.56
CA ALA A 36 -16.57 5.41 -24.99
C ALA A 36 -16.94 6.71 -25.69
N GLY A 37 -16.00 7.29 -26.44
CA GLY A 37 -16.16 8.52 -27.20
C GLY A 37 -17.23 8.46 -28.28
N ALA A 38 -17.95 7.34 -28.38
CA ALA A 38 -19.30 7.31 -28.90
C ALA A 38 -20.19 6.41 -28.05
N MET A 39 -21.42 6.85 -27.79
CA MET A 39 -22.37 6.13 -26.94
C MET A 39 -23.69 5.88 -27.68
N THR A 40 -24.04 4.61 -27.84
CA THR A 40 -25.30 4.15 -28.45
C THR A 40 -26.23 3.63 -27.36
N LEU A 41 -27.25 4.43 -27.00
CA LEU A 41 -28.25 4.13 -25.95
C LEU A 41 -29.64 3.77 -26.51
N ILE A 42 -29.75 3.45 -27.81
CA ILE A 42 -31.02 3.04 -28.43
C ILE A 42 -31.40 1.64 -27.91
N ALA A 43 -32.57 1.53 -27.27
CA ALA A 43 -33.05 0.30 -26.64
C ALA A 43 -33.58 -0.79 -27.62
N SER A 44 -33.29 -0.68 -28.91
CA SER A 44 -33.96 -1.49 -29.94
C SER A 44 -33.39 -2.91 -30.04
N THR A 45 -34.31 -3.89 -30.09
CA THR A 45 -34.01 -5.30 -30.37
C THR A 45 -33.49 -5.54 -31.80
N ALA A 46 -33.40 -4.49 -32.62
CA ALA A 46 -32.75 -4.49 -33.93
C ALA A 46 -31.24 -4.21 -33.83
N ALA A 47 -30.80 -3.26 -32.99
CA ALA A 47 -29.39 -2.85 -32.93
C ALA A 47 -28.45 -3.95 -32.40
N ASN A 48 -28.96 -4.86 -31.56
CA ASN A 48 -28.22 -6.03 -31.04
C ASN A 48 -28.27 -7.25 -31.98
N LYS A 49 -28.81 -7.14 -33.20
CA LYS A 49 -28.69 -8.21 -34.20
C LYS A 49 -27.29 -8.18 -34.80
N THR A 50 -26.54 -9.27 -34.66
CA THR A 50 -25.36 -9.53 -35.51
C THR A 50 -25.82 -9.99 -36.88
N PRO A 51 -25.27 -9.45 -37.99
CA PRO A 51 -25.46 -10.03 -39.31
C PRO A 51 -24.75 -11.39 -39.34
N LYS A 52 -25.53 -12.48 -39.31
CA LYS A 52 -24.98 -13.85 -39.26
C LYS A 52 -24.48 -14.35 -40.62
N VAL A 53 -23.56 -13.62 -41.23
CA VAL A 53 -22.83 -14.07 -42.42
C VAL A 53 -21.40 -14.41 -41.98
N GLN A 54 -21.15 -15.65 -41.54
CA GLN A 54 -19.78 -16.08 -41.23
C GLN A 54 -18.98 -16.11 -42.53
N SER A 55 -18.19 -15.07 -42.74
CA SER A 55 -17.60 -14.64 -44.01
C SER A 55 -16.18 -14.10 -43.77
N PRO A 56 -15.24 -14.29 -44.71
CA PRO A 56 -14.07 -13.42 -44.81
C PRO A 56 -14.51 -11.95 -44.83
N ASP A 57 -13.80 -11.06 -44.14
CA ASP A 57 -14.10 -9.62 -44.15
C ASP A 57 -13.02 -8.82 -44.92
N ASN A 58 -13.40 -8.34 -46.10
CA ASN A 58 -12.55 -7.47 -46.92
C ASN A 58 -12.58 -5.99 -46.49
N ALA A 59 -13.38 -5.61 -45.48
CA ALA A 59 -13.38 -4.27 -44.89
C ALA A 59 -12.17 -4.05 -43.95
N THR A 60 -11.83 -5.05 -43.14
CA THR A 60 -10.69 -5.02 -42.22
C THR A 60 -9.49 -5.85 -42.69
N THR A 61 -9.72 -7.04 -43.28
CA THR A 61 -8.63 -7.91 -43.73
C THR A 61 -8.25 -7.58 -45.17
N LEU A 62 -7.11 -6.91 -45.34
CA LEU A 62 -6.61 -6.52 -46.66
C LEU A 62 -6.06 -7.72 -47.44
N GLY A 63 -6.86 -8.23 -48.38
CA GLY A 63 -6.48 -9.33 -49.26
C GLY A 63 -7.54 -9.66 -50.31
N THR A 64 -7.37 -10.80 -50.98
CA THR A 64 -8.32 -11.32 -51.97
C THR A 64 -9.05 -12.56 -51.47
N SER A 65 -10.38 -12.51 -51.45
CA SER A 65 -11.24 -13.68 -51.26
C SER A 65 -11.62 -14.30 -52.61
N THR A 66 -11.86 -15.61 -52.60
CA THR A 66 -12.50 -16.38 -53.69
C THR A 66 -13.76 -17.11 -53.23
N ASP A 67 -14.21 -16.90 -51.98
CA ASP A 67 -15.47 -17.47 -51.49
C ASP A 67 -16.66 -16.64 -52.03
N PRO A 68 -17.61 -17.23 -52.79
CA PRO A 68 -18.81 -16.53 -53.27
C PRO A 68 -19.76 -16.10 -52.13
N LYS A 69 -19.49 -16.48 -50.88
CA LYS A 69 -20.19 -15.97 -49.69
C LYS A 69 -19.58 -14.69 -49.11
N THR A 70 -18.43 -14.23 -49.60
CA THR A 70 -17.78 -13.03 -49.04
C THR A 70 -18.66 -11.79 -49.20
N VAL A 71 -19.01 -11.18 -48.08
CA VAL A 71 -19.81 -9.95 -48.06
C VAL A 71 -18.97 -8.79 -48.58
N LEU A 72 -19.58 -7.94 -49.40
CA LEU A 72 -18.94 -6.74 -49.94
C LEU A 72 -18.92 -5.62 -48.89
N PRO A 73 -17.77 -4.94 -48.70
CA PRO A 73 -17.67 -3.85 -47.74
C PRO A 73 -18.52 -2.63 -48.17
N VAL A 74 -19.13 -1.98 -47.18
CA VAL A 74 -19.75 -0.66 -47.36
C VAL A 74 -18.70 0.39 -47.02
N VAL A 75 -18.23 1.10 -48.04
CA VAL A 75 -17.12 2.07 -47.93
C VAL A 75 -17.68 3.47 -47.73
N PHE A 76 -17.28 4.15 -46.66
CA PHE A 76 -17.63 5.52 -46.34
C PHE A 76 -16.37 6.41 -46.30
N GLY A 77 -16.42 7.62 -46.88
CA GLY A 77 -15.21 8.43 -47.08
C GLY A 77 -14.16 7.69 -47.93
N THR A 78 -12.87 7.86 -47.65
CA THR A 78 -11.77 7.20 -48.41
C THR A 78 -11.03 6.15 -47.58
N THR A 79 -11.03 4.89 -48.01
CA THR A 79 -10.20 3.83 -47.40
C THR A 79 -9.74 2.79 -48.42
N ARG A 80 -8.75 1.98 -48.03
CA ARG A 80 -8.40 0.74 -48.71
C ARG A 80 -9.38 -0.37 -48.35
N VAL A 81 -9.69 -1.24 -49.30
CA VAL A 81 -10.44 -2.50 -49.10
C VAL A 81 -9.83 -3.66 -49.88
N GLY A 82 -10.07 -4.89 -49.42
CA GLY A 82 -9.76 -6.12 -50.15
C GLY A 82 -10.73 -6.40 -51.30
N ALA A 83 -10.33 -7.26 -52.24
CA ALA A 83 -11.13 -7.60 -53.44
C ALA A 83 -11.75 -9.01 -53.36
N VAL A 84 -12.95 -9.20 -53.91
CA VAL A 84 -13.58 -10.53 -54.05
C VAL A 84 -13.45 -10.97 -55.50
N CYS A 85 -12.62 -11.98 -55.77
CA CYS A 85 -12.47 -12.52 -57.12
C CYS A 85 -13.69 -13.40 -57.46
N VAL A 86 -14.59 -12.86 -58.29
CA VAL A 86 -15.88 -13.49 -58.65
C VAL A 86 -15.79 -14.36 -59.90
N TYR A 87 -14.80 -14.12 -60.78
CA TYR A 87 -14.57 -14.93 -61.97
C TYR A 87 -13.10 -14.88 -62.41
N LYS A 88 -12.58 -15.98 -62.95
CA LYS A 88 -11.17 -16.14 -63.34
C LYS A 88 -11.01 -17.18 -64.44
N ALA A 89 -10.40 -16.80 -65.55
CA ALA A 89 -10.17 -17.68 -66.70
C ALA A 89 -8.94 -17.25 -67.52
N VAL A 90 -8.36 -18.18 -68.29
CA VAL A 90 -7.42 -17.84 -69.37
C VAL A 90 -8.21 -17.24 -70.53
N SER A 91 -7.67 -16.26 -71.24
CA SER A 91 -8.39 -15.62 -72.34
C SER A 91 -8.57 -16.55 -73.55
N ASN A 92 -9.79 -16.52 -74.10
CA ASN A 92 -10.17 -17.21 -75.33
C ASN A 92 -9.50 -16.64 -76.61
N ILE A 93 -8.73 -15.54 -76.51
CA ILE A 93 -7.99 -14.93 -77.63
C ILE A 93 -6.47 -14.79 -77.43
N ASP A 94 -5.94 -14.99 -76.21
CA ASP A 94 -4.50 -15.03 -75.93
C ASP A 94 -4.24 -15.93 -74.71
N GLN A 95 -3.66 -17.11 -74.95
CA GLN A 95 -3.37 -18.10 -73.90
C GLN A 95 -2.33 -17.63 -72.87
N HIS A 96 -1.61 -16.55 -73.14
CA HIS A 96 -0.69 -15.92 -72.19
C HIS A 96 -1.36 -14.89 -71.28
N LYS A 97 -2.65 -14.58 -71.48
CA LYS A 97 -3.43 -13.63 -70.67
C LYS A 97 -4.39 -14.34 -69.71
N LEU A 98 -4.24 -14.05 -68.42
CA LEU A 98 -5.15 -14.43 -67.34
C LEU A 98 -6.12 -13.26 -67.08
N VAL A 99 -7.42 -13.50 -67.24
CA VAL A 99 -8.50 -12.56 -66.93
C VAL A 99 -9.00 -12.84 -65.51
N GLN A 100 -9.07 -11.80 -64.68
CA GLN A 100 -9.56 -11.88 -63.31
C GLN A 100 -10.56 -10.75 -63.06
N ILE A 101 -11.75 -11.09 -62.58
CA ILE A 101 -12.85 -10.15 -62.35
C ILE A 101 -13.15 -10.09 -60.86
N PHE A 102 -13.26 -8.88 -60.35
CA PHE A 102 -13.39 -8.60 -58.92
C PHE A 102 -14.61 -7.73 -58.61
N ALA A 103 -15.30 -8.05 -57.52
CA ALA A 103 -16.21 -7.15 -56.83
C ALA A 103 -15.49 -6.52 -55.64
N ILE A 104 -15.70 -5.21 -55.43
CA ILE A 104 -14.88 -4.39 -54.52
C ILE A 104 -15.70 -3.80 -53.37
N ALA A 105 -16.86 -3.22 -53.66
CA ALA A 105 -17.69 -2.55 -52.67
C ALA A 105 -19.18 -2.58 -53.05
N GLU A 106 -20.04 -2.44 -52.03
CA GLU A 106 -21.50 -2.38 -52.16
C GLU A 106 -21.97 -0.94 -52.47
N GLY A 107 -22.79 -0.80 -53.53
CA GLY A 107 -23.36 0.47 -54.00
C GLY A 107 -22.49 1.25 -55.00
N GLU A 108 -22.96 2.43 -55.42
CA GLU A 108 -22.22 3.32 -56.32
C GLU A 108 -21.19 4.15 -55.56
N ILE A 109 -19.91 3.83 -55.74
CA ILE A 109 -18.78 4.61 -55.21
C ILE A 109 -18.51 5.86 -56.06
N ASP A 110 -17.72 6.80 -55.56
CA ASP A 110 -17.33 7.96 -56.35
C ASP A 110 -16.22 7.67 -57.36
N HIS A 111 -15.07 7.13 -56.91
CA HIS A 111 -13.94 6.80 -57.79
C HIS A 111 -12.93 5.85 -57.12
N PHE A 112 -12.09 5.20 -57.94
CA PHE A 112 -10.91 4.46 -57.48
C PHE A 112 -9.65 5.35 -57.49
N LYS A 113 -8.78 5.21 -56.49
CA LYS A 113 -7.59 6.05 -56.29
C LYS A 113 -6.26 5.34 -56.55
N ALA A 114 -6.14 4.09 -56.14
CA ALA A 114 -4.95 3.27 -56.31
C ALA A 114 -5.32 1.78 -56.39
N LEU A 115 -4.52 0.99 -57.12
CA LEU A 115 -4.62 -0.46 -57.19
C LEU A 115 -3.35 -1.07 -56.63
N HIS A 116 -3.50 -2.01 -55.68
CA HIS A 116 -2.41 -2.72 -55.04
C HIS A 116 -2.47 -4.20 -55.41
N ILE A 117 -1.36 -4.73 -55.94
CA ILE A 117 -1.19 -6.15 -56.26
C ILE A 117 0.05 -6.64 -55.51
N ASP A 118 -0.09 -7.69 -54.70
CA ASP A 118 0.95 -8.24 -53.82
C ASP A 118 1.63 -7.16 -52.95
N ASN A 119 0.79 -6.30 -52.36
CA ASN A 119 1.14 -5.11 -51.57
C ASN A 119 1.90 -4.00 -52.33
N LYS A 120 1.93 -4.01 -53.67
CA LYS A 120 2.58 -2.99 -54.50
C LYS A 120 1.55 -2.15 -55.25
N ASN A 121 1.57 -0.83 -55.05
CA ASN A 121 0.79 0.10 -55.87
C ASN A 121 1.30 0.04 -57.33
N VAL A 122 0.43 -0.31 -58.27
CA VAL A 122 0.78 -0.46 -59.70
C VAL A 122 0.59 0.83 -60.53
N PHE A 123 0.01 1.88 -59.93
CA PHE A 123 -0.21 3.17 -60.58
C PHE A 123 0.86 4.22 -60.20
N THR A 124 0.96 5.27 -61.03
CA THR A 124 1.98 6.34 -60.91
C THR A 124 1.64 7.42 -59.88
N SER A 125 0.44 7.45 -59.32
CA SER A 125 0.01 8.40 -58.28
C SER A 125 -0.95 7.75 -57.26
N LYS A 126 -1.00 8.28 -56.04
CA LYS A 126 -2.01 7.95 -55.00
C LYS A 126 -3.25 8.88 -55.03
N THR A 127 -3.28 9.88 -55.91
CA THR A 127 -4.31 10.95 -55.96
C THR A 127 -5.17 10.91 -57.24
N LEU A 128 -5.34 9.73 -57.83
CA LEU A 128 -6.13 9.55 -59.05
C LEU A 128 -7.64 9.56 -58.73
N ALA A 129 -8.45 9.93 -59.71
CA ALA A 129 -9.91 9.85 -59.65
C ALA A 129 -10.43 9.00 -60.82
N LEU A 130 -10.20 7.69 -60.74
CA LEU A 130 -10.54 6.74 -61.81
C LEU A 130 -12.04 6.41 -61.78
N GLN A 131 -12.73 6.84 -62.83
CA GLN A 131 -14.16 6.61 -63.11
C GLN A 131 -14.36 5.33 -63.96
N ASP A 132 -15.60 5.06 -64.38
CA ASP A 132 -15.91 3.99 -65.33
C ASP A 132 -15.03 4.06 -66.60
N GLY A 133 -14.25 3.02 -66.86
CA GLY A 133 -13.45 2.92 -68.08
C GLY A 133 -12.22 2.02 -67.97
N ILE A 134 -11.51 1.90 -69.09
CA ILE A 134 -10.20 1.24 -69.17
C ILE A 134 -9.14 2.24 -68.69
N VAL A 135 -8.23 1.80 -67.82
CA VAL A 135 -7.15 2.63 -67.30
C VAL A 135 -6.13 2.91 -68.39
N ASP A 136 -5.80 4.19 -68.63
CA ASP A 136 -4.74 4.58 -69.56
C ASP A 136 -3.39 3.99 -69.11
N LYS A 137 -2.65 3.39 -70.03
CA LYS A 137 -1.35 2.76 -69.73
C LYS A 137 -0.34 3.76 -69.16
N HIS A 138 -0.43 5.06 -69.42
CA HIS A 138 0.43 6.07 -68.79
C HIS A 138 0.18 6.24 -67.28
N ILE A 139 -0.98 5.83 -66.76
CA ILE A 139 -1.31 5.82 -65.33
C ILE A 139 -0.71 4.59 -64.63
N ILE A 140 -0.47 3.51 -65.37
CA ILE A 140 0.24 2.31 -64.89
C ILE A 140 1.75 2.59 -64.90
N LYS A 141 2.48 2.16 -63.85
CA LYS A 141 3.94 2.30 -63.79
C LYS A 141 4.61 1.54 -64.94
N GLY A 142 5.68 2.11 -65.50
CA GLY A 142 6.36 1.59 -66.71
C GLY A 142 6.83 0.13 -66.63
N GLU A 143 7.12 -0.36 -65.42
CA GLU A 143 7.43 -1.76 -65.12
C GLU A 143 6.26 -2.73 -65.37
N TYR A 144 5.01 -2.31 -65.16
CA TYR A 144 3.81 -3.15 -65.34
C TYR A 144 3.07 -2.91 -66.67
N GLN A 145 3.31 -1.80 -67.38
CA GLN A 145 2.58 -1.39 -68.62
C GLN A 145 2.50 -2.45 -69.73
N LYS A 146 3.44 -3.40 -69.78
CA LYS A 146 3.49 -4.49 -70.77
C LYS A 146 2.68 -5.72 -70.38
N VAL A 147 2.43 -5.90 -69.08
CA VAL A 147 1.81 -7.11 -68.50
C VAL A 147 0.44 -6.87 -67.88
N LEU A 148 0.13 -5.63 -67.50
CA LEU A 148 -1.09 -5.27 -66.78
C LEU A 148 -2.03 -4.44 -67.65
N GLU A 149 -3.29 -4.83 -67.70
CA GLU A 149 -4.42 -4.05 -68.24
C GLU A 149 -5.56 -4.07 -67.22
N VAL A 150 -6.21 -2.93 -66.99
CA VAL A 150 -7.22 -2.75 -65.92
C VAL A 150 -8.43 -1.99 -66.46
N GLU A 151 -9.62 -2.40 -66.06
CA GLU A 151 -10.87 -1.69 -66.31
C GLU A 151 -11.70 -1.60 -65.02
N PHE A 152 -12.29 -0.44 -64.77
CA PHE A 152 -13.09 -0.14 -63.57
C PHE A 152 -14.56 0.13 -63.90
N ARG A 153 -15.43 -0.15 -62.92
CA ARG A 153 -16.82 0.31 -62.84
C ARG A 153 -17.17 0.76 -61.42
N THR A 154 -17.75 1.95 -61.28
CA THR A 154 -18.06 2.53 -59.96
C THR A 154 -19.33 1.98 -59.30
N GLY A 155 -20.07 1.08 -59.97
CA GLY A 155 -21.21 0.38 -59.35
C GLY A 155 -22.57 1.06 -59.51
N LYS A 156 -22.76 1.83 -60.58
CA LYS A 156 -24.04 2.43 -60.99
C LYS A 156 -25.19 1.42 -61.02
N ASN A 157 -26.44 1.91 -61.03
CA ASN A 157 -27.61 1.06 -61.20
C ASN A 157 -28.61 1.70 -62.20
N PRO A 158 -28.70 1.19 -63.44
CA PRO A 158 -27.95 0.06 -64.02
C PRO A 158 -26.46 0.37 -64.23
N ASN A 159 -25.63 -0.67 -64.19
CA ASN A 159 -24.20 -0.63 -64.53
C ASN A 159 -23.98 -1.12 -65.97
N THR A 160 -22.73 -1.09 -66.46
CA THR A 160 -22.36 -1.60 -67.79
C THR A 160 -21.31 -2.70 -67.68
N VAL A 161 -21.43 -3.72 -68.54
CA VAL A 161 -20.48 -4.86 -68.59
C VAL A 161 -19.03 -4.39 -68.75
N LEU A 162 -18.10 -5.08 -68.09
CA LEU A 162 -16.65 -4.90 -68.27
C LEU A 162 -16.26 -5.28 -69.71
N SER A 163 -15.84 -4.28 -70.49
CA SER A 163 -15.58 -4.41 -71.92
C SER A 163 -14.34 -5.26 -72.23
N ILE A 164 -13.27 -5.18 -71.43
CA ILE A 164 -12.06 -5.98 -71.63
C ILE A 164 -12.30 -7.44 -71.24
N ALA A 165 -13.14 -7.69 -70.23
CA ALA A 165 -13.60 -9.03 -69.88
C ALA A 165 -14.39 -9.65 -71.04
N LYS A 166 -15.41 -8.93 -71.54
CA LYS A 166 -16.22 -9.37 -72.70
C LYS A 166 -15.35 -9.61 -73.95
N GLN A 167 -14.36 -8.76 -74.22
CA GLN A 167 -13.42 -8.95 -75.34
C GLN A 167 -12.57 -10.22 -75.19
N HIS A 168 -12.07 -10.50 -73.98
CA HIS A 168 -11.14 -11.61 -73.74
C HIS A 168 -11.81 -12.96 -73.40
N LEU A 169 -13.11 -12.96 -73.07
CA LEU A 169 -13.89 -14.15 -72.70
C LEU A 169 -15.03 -14.46 -73.69
N GLY A 170 -15.59 -13.47 -74.37
CA GLY A 170 -16.66 -13.68 -75.36
C GLY A 170 -17.97 -14.15 -74.72
N ALA A 171 -18.43 -15.36 -75.09
CA ALA A 171 -19.70 -15.90 -74.62
C ALA A 171 -19.73 -16.21 -73.11
N ASP A 172 -18.56 -16.41 -72.49
CA ASP A 172 -18.44 -16.67 -71.05
C ASP A 172 -18.66 -15.40 -70.19
N TRP A 173 -18.71 -14.21 -70.81
CA TRP A 173 -18.98 -12.93 -70.14
C TRP A 173 -19.74 -11.94 -71.05
N ASP A 174 -21.02 -12.25 -71.31
CA ASP A 174 -21.90 -11.45 -72.15
C ASP A 174 -22.55 -10.22 -71.46
N ASP A 175 -23.43 -9.51 -72.16
CA ASP A 175 -24.06 -8.27 -71.69
C ASP A 175 -24.98 -8.41 -70.46
N ARG A 176 -25.26 -9.63 -70.00
CA ARG A 176 -26.03 -9.88 -68.75
C ARG A 176 -25.19 -9.63 -67.49
N TYR A 177 -23.86 -9.68 -67.60
CA TYR A 177 -22.93 -9.59 -66.47
C TYR A 177 -22.55 -8.12 -66.15
N THR A 178 -23.54 -7.28 -65.85
CA THR A 178 -23.34 -5.84 -65.66
C THR A 178 -22.82 -5.44 -64.27
N GLY A 179 -23.14 -6.18 -63.21
CA GLY A 179 -22.78 -5.81 -61.84
C GLY A 179 -23.54 -4.56 -61.32
N ASN A 180 -24.86 -4.52 -61.51
CA ASN A 180 -25.70 -3.41 -61.05
C ASN A 180 -25.59 -3.18 -59.54
N GLY A 181 -25.27 -1.95 -59.11
CA GLY A 181 -25.16 -1.59 -57.69
C GLY A 181 -23.91 -2.13 -56.98
N ILE A 182 -22.88 -2.59 -57.72
CA ILE A 182 -21.65 -3.15 -57.15
C ILE A 182 -20.43 -2.57 -57.88
N ALA A 183 -19.51 -1.97 -57.13
CA ALA A 183 -18.23 -1.51 -57.66
C ALA A 183 -17.39 -2.73 -58.10
N THR A 184 -16.97 -2.76 -59.36
CA THR A 184 -16.28 -3.92 -59.98
C THR A 184 -15.04 -3.51 -60.77
N MET A 185 -14.13 -4.46 -60.94
CA MET A 185 -12.87 -4.30 -61.67
C MET A 185 -12.56 -5.54 -62.50
N CYS A 186 -12.04 -5.36 -63.71
CA CYS A 186 -11.33 -6.41 -64.44
C CYS A 186 -9.83 -6.13 -64.41
N ILE A 187 -9.03 -7.14 -64.09
CA ILE A 187 -7.57 -7.16 -64.27
C ILE A 187 -7.24 -8.22 -65.31
N ILE A 188 -6.38 -7.88 -66.27
CA ILE A 188 -5.75 -8.84 -67.17
C ILE A 188 -4.25 -8.83 -66.89
N LEU A 189 -3.71 -9.99 -66.53
CA LEU A 189 -2.27 -10.23 -66.34
C LEU A 189 -1.75 -11.07 -67.51
N ARG A 190 -0.77 -10.55 -68.24
CA ARG A 190 -0.03 -11.29 -69.27
C ARG A 190 1.25 -11.88 -68.68
N LYS A 191 1.44 -13.18 -68.86
CA LYS A 191 2.66 -13.90 -68.46
C LYS A 191 3.59 -14.10 -69.66
N ASP A 192 4.79 -13.52 -69.61
CA ASP A 192 5.84 -13.71 -70.61
C ASP A 192 7.22 -13.88 -69.97
N ASP A 193 8.09 -14.65 -70.63
CA ASP A 193 9.39 -15.05 -70.08
C ASP A 193 10.37 -13.88 -69.91
N LYS A 194 10.20 -12.77 -70.66
CA LYS A 194 11.07 -11.59 -70.56
C LYS A 194 10.69 -10.72 -69.37
N SER A 195 9.40 -10.59 -69.07
CA SER A 195 8.93 -9.91 -67.86
C SER A 195 9.27 -10.72 -66.60
N LEU A 196 9.18 -12.04 -66.65
CA LEU A 196 9.62 -12.93 -65.56
C LEU A 196 11.14 -12.87 -65.35
N ALA A 197 11.95 -12.97 -66.41
CA ALA A 197 13.41 -12.83 -66.33
C ALA A 197 13.85 -11.40 -65.95
N GLY A 198 13.01 -10.39 -66.23
CA GLY A 198 13.17 -9.01 -65.80
C GLY A 198 12.78 -8.74 -64.35
N GLY A 199 12.30 -9.76 -63.61
CA GLY A 199 11.97 -9.63 -62.19
C GLY A 199 10.61 -8.97 -61.89
N VAL A 200 9.69 -8.91 -62.86
CA VAL A 200 8.34 -8.36 -62.63
C VAL A 200 7.57 -9.29 -61.68
N ASP A 201 7.14 -8.71 -60.55
CA ASP A 201 6.77 -9.43 -59.33
C ASP A 201 5.26 -9.68 -59.17
N ILE A 202 4.41 -8.82 -59.72
CA ILE A 202 2.93 -8.97 -59.75
C ILE A 202 2.41 -10.12 -60.65
N LEU A 203 3.29 -11.02 -61.11
CA LEU A 203 2.98 -12.10 -62.06
C LEU A 203 2.63 -13.43 -61.38
N GLN A 204 2.21 -13.39 -60.11
CA GLN A 204 1.79 -14.59 -59.38
C GLN A 204 0.41 -15.07 -59.84
N VAL A 205 0.16 -16.37 -59.73
CA VAL A 205 -1.14 -16.94 -60.13
C VAL A 205 -2.24 -16.56 -59.14
N ASN A 206 -1.89 -16.34 -57.86
CA ASN A 206 -2.83 -16.04 -56.77
C ASN A 206 -2.46 -14.74 -56.04
N SER A 207 -2.21 -13.66 -56.80
CA SER A 207 -1.87 -12.36 -56.23
C SER A 207 -2.93 -11.80 -55.30
N GLN A 208 -2.49 -11.14 -54.22
CA GLN A 208 -3.34 -10.40 -53.30
C GLN A 208 -3.68 -9.03 -53.89
N VAL A 209 -4.96 -8.80 -54.19
CA VAL A 209 -5.49 -7.56 -54.76
C VAL A 209 -6.26 -6.76 -53.71
N ALA A 210 -5.89 -5.49 -53.55
CA ALA A 210 -6.58 -4.50 -52.74
C ALA A 210 -6.66 -3.15 -53.49
N VAL A 211 -7.64 -2.31 -53.14
CA VAL A 211 -7.95 -1.08 -53.89
C VAL A 211 -8.24 0.07 -52.94
N ASP A 212 -7.68 1.26 -53.21
CA ASP A 212 -8.02 2.50 -52.50
C ASP A 212 -9.27 3.12 -53.15
N VAL A 213 -10.34 3.28 -52.39
CA VAL A 213 -11.68 3.65 -52.86
C VAL A 213 -12.12 4.96 -52.21
N CYS A 214 -12.60 5.91 -53.03
CA CYS A 214 -13.44 7.01 -52.57
C CYS A 214 -14.90 6.51 -52.59
N GLY A 215 -15.50 6.45 -51.41
CA GLY A 215 -16.63 5.57 -51.07
C GLY A 215 -17.99 5.92 -51.66
N LEU A 216 -19.00 5.29 -51.05
CA LEU A 216 -20.39 5.31 -51.47
C LEU A 216 -20.96 6.74 -51.56
N LYS A 217 -21.65 7.02 -52.67
CA LYS A 217 -22.48 8.23 -52.81
C LYS A 217 -23.75 8.08 -51.98
N ILE A 218 -23.93 8.98 -51.02
CA ILE A 218 -25.05 8.97 -50.06
C ILE A 218 -25.77 10.31 -50.06
N ARG A 219 -26.95 10.36 -49.43
CA ARG A 219 -27.69 11.61 -49.26
C ARG A 219 -26.98 12.51 -48.27
N ASN A 220 -26.43 13.63 -48.74
CA ASN A 220 -26.05 14.75 -47.88
C ASN A 220 -27.32 15.37 -47.27
N LEU A 221 -27.40 15.43 -45.94
CA LEU A 221 -28.58 15.89 -45.20
C LEU A 221 -28.94 17.36 -45.43
N GLU A 222 -27.97 18.19 -45.79
CA GLU A 222 -28.16 19.64 -45.95
C GLU A 222 -28.51 20.04 -47.40
N THR A 223 -27.91 19.37 -48.40
CA THR A 223 -28.13 19.68 -49.83
C THR A 223 -29.16 18.76 -50.48
N ASN A 224 -29.46 17.60 -49.88
CA ASN A 224 -30.17 16.47 -50.49
C ASN A 224 -29.51 15.88 -51.76
N ALA A 225 -28.28 16.28 -52.09
CA ALA A 225 -27.51 15.68 -53.17
C ALA A 225 -27.09 14.25 -52.83
N ILE A 226 -26.88 13.42 -53.86
CA ILE A 226 -26.30 12.08 -53.75
C ILE A 226 -24.82 12.16 -54.14
N GLU A 227 -23.95 12.20 -53.14
CA GLU A 227 -22.53 12.55 -53.28
C GLU A 227 -21.67 11.80 -52.21
N PRO A 228 -20.35 11.62 -52.41
CA PRO A 228 -19.50 11.03 -51.37
C PRO A 228 -19.37 11.99 -50.19
N SER A 229 -19.94 11.66 -49.03
CA SER A 229 -19.74 12.43 -47.80
C SER A 229 -18.67 11.81 -46.91
N THR A 230 -17.74 12.65 -46.43
CA THR A 230 -16.79 12.33 -45.36
C THR A 230 -17.31 12.77 -43.98
N ASN A 231 -18.54 13.30 -43.87
CA ASN A 231 -19.14 13.64 -42.58
C ASN A 231 -19.83 12.41 -41.98
N GLY A 232 -19.41 12.01 -40.77
CA GLY A 232 -19.95 10.83 -40.08
C GLY A 232 -21.47 10.88 -39.85
N VAL A 233 -22.09 12.07 -39.77
CA VAL A 233 -23.53 12.21 -39.52
C VAL A 233 -24.37 11.86 -40.76
N ASP A 234 -23.93 12.24 -41.96
CA ASP A 234 -24.58 11.81 -43.22
C ASP A 234 -24.48 10.27 -43.35
N GLN A 235 -23.32 9.71 -43.02
CA GLN A 235 -23.04 8.27 -43.07
C GLN A 235 -23.90 7.48 -42.06
N ILE A 236 -24.05 7.97 -40.82
CA ILE A 236 -24.94 7.37 -39.81
C ILE A 236 -26.40 7.44 -40.25
N PHE A 237 -26.87 8.58 -40.77
CA PHE A 237 -28.25 8.70 -41.24
C PHE A 237 -28.53 7.71 -42.40
N HIS A 238 -27.60 7.57 -43.33
CA HIS A 238 -27.69 6.59 -44.40
C HIS A 238 -27.69 5.16 -43.85
N TYR A 239 -26.80 4.82 -42.90
CA TYR A 239 -26.74 3.49 -42.29
C TYR A 239 -27.97 3.15 -41.41
N LEU A 240 -28.61 4.15 -40.79
CA LEU A 240 -29.89 3.97 -40.10
C LEU A 240 -31.04 3.68 -41.08
N THR A 241 -31.13 4.43 -42.18
CA THR A 241 -32.27 4.39 -43.12
C THR A 241 -32.14 3.33 -44.22
N ASN A 242 -30.93 2.83 -44.51
CA ASN A 242 -30.70 1.83 -45.55
C ASN A 242 -31.36 0.48 -45.21
N THR A 243 -32.01 -0.13 -46.20
CA THR A 243 -32.80 -1.39 -46.06
C THR A 243 -32.08 -2.65 -46.53
N LYS A 244 -30.88 -2.54 -47.12
CA LYS A 244 -30.08 -3.68 -47.63
C LYS A 244 -29.03 -4.15 -46.63
N TYR A 245 -28.37 -3.21 -45.96
CA TYR A 245 -27.33 -3.48 -44.95
C TYR A 245 -27.42 -2.58 -43.70
N GLY A 246 -28.40 -1.67 -43.66
CA GLY A 246 -28.63 -0.77 -42.53
C GLY A 246 -29.74 -1.25 -41.59
N LEU A 247 -30.09 -0.41 -40.61
CA LEU A 247 -31.08 -0.74 -39.59
C LEU A 247 -32.55 -0.64 -40.09
N SER A 248 -32.77 -0.18 -41.33
CA SER A 248 -34.10 0.00 -41.93
C SER A 248 -35.04 0.93 -41.12
N VAL A 249 -34.49 1.91 -40.41
CA VAL A 249 -35.26 2.83 -39.55
C VAL A 249 -36.09 3.80 -40.40
N PRO A 250 -37.42 3.89 -40.20
CA PRO A 250 -38.25 4.91 -40.84
C PRO A 250 -37.83 6.33 -40.46
N ILE A 251 -37.85 7.26 -41.43
CA ILE A 251 -37.30 8.61 -41.29
C ILE A 251 -38.06 9.43 -40.22
N GLU A 252 -39.36 9.18 -40.07
CA GLU A 252 -40.24 9.76 -39.04
C GLU A 252 -39.82 9.44 -37.59
N ASN A 253 -39.04 8.36 -37.40
CA ASN A 253 -38.47 7.93 -36.13
C ASN A 253 -37.05 8.50 -35.90
N ILE A 254 -36.57 9.41 -36.75
CA ILE A 254 -35.26 10.08 -36.62
C ILE A 254 -35.46 11.58 -36.42
N ASN A 255 -34.81 12.15 -35.41
CA ASN A 255 -34.82 13.58 -35.15
C ASN A 255 -33.83 14.30 -36.09
N ILE A 256 -34.28 14.58 -37.32
CA ILE A 256 -33.47 15.21 -38.39
C ILE A 256 -32.84 16.54 -37.94
N GLU A 257 -33.52 17.34 -37.12
CA GLU A 257 -32.99 18.62 -36.61
C GLU A 257 -31.75 18.41 -35.72
N SER A 258 -31.75 17.37 -34.88
CA SER A 258 -30.59 17.01 -34.07
C SER A 258 -29.39 16.57 -34.93
N PHE A 259 -29.64 15.78 -35.98
CA PHE A 259 -28.62 15.39 -36.96
C PHE A 259 -28.06 16.60 -37.72
N LEU A 260 -28.91 17.50 -38.21
CA LEU A 260 -28.48 18.73 -38.89
C LEU A 260 -27.67 19.65 -37.98
N LYS A 261 -28.03 19.76 -36.70
CA LYS A 261 -27.25 20.51 -35.69
C LYS A 261 -25.86 19.89 -35.52
N VAL A 262 -25.78 18.59 -35.22
CA VAL A 262 -24.50 17.91 -35.01
C VAL A 262 -23.64 17.94 -36.27
N ARG A 263 -24.19 17.66 -37.46
CA ARG A 263 -23.47 17.72 -38.74
C ARG A 263 -22.75 19.06 -38.96
N LYS A 264 -23.40 20.18 -38.60
CA LYS A 264 -22.80 21.52 -38.67
C LYS A 264 -21.64 21.69 -37.69
N GLN A 265 -21.76 21.18 -36.48
CA GLN A 265 -20.69 21.20 -35.49
C GLN A 265 -19.50 20.29 -35.89
N VAL A 266 -19.75 19.13 -36.48
CA VAL A 266 -18.72 18.22 -37.03
C VAL A 266 -17.92 18.91 -38.15
N ASN A 267 -18.60 19.60 -39.07
CA ASN A 267 -17.95 20.42 -40.11
C ASN A 267 -17.12 21.57 -39.51
N GLN A 268 -17.60 22.24 -38.47
CA GLN A 268 -16.87 23.31 -37.77
C GLN A 268 -15.61 22.81 -37.02
N LEU A 269 -15.60 21.53 -36.61
CA LEU A 269 -14.47 20.89 -35.95
C LEU A 269 -13.42 20.32 -36.91
N GLY A 270 -13.70 20.29 -38.22
CA GLY A 270 -12.83 19.66 -39.22
C GLY A 270 -12.75 18.13 -39.10
N PHE A 271 -13.76 17.50 -38.49
CA PHE A 271 -13.75 16.06 -38.22
C PHE A 271 -14.32 15.27 -39.40
N HIS A 272 -13.57 14.26 -39.85
CA HIS A 272 -13.91 13.43 -41.00
C HIS A 272 -14.02 11.94 -40.64
N SER A 273 -14.86 11.22 -41.37
CA SER A 273 -15.10 9.78 -41.24
C SER A 273 -14.78 9.09 -42.56
N ASN A 274 -13.78 8.21 -42.52
CA ASN A 274 -13.14 7.54 -43.64
C ASN A 274 -12.82 6.09 -43.23
N GLY A 275 -13.57 5.12 -43.72
CA GLY A 275 -13.43 3.70 -43.34
C GLY A 275 -14.52 2.82 -43.96
N ALA A 276 -14.44 1.52 -43.71
CA ALA A 276 -15.45 0.57 -44.15
C ALA A 276 -16.19 -0.03 -42.93
N CYS A 277 -17.51 -0.18 -43.06
CA CYS A 277 -18.29 -0.96 -42.12
C CYS A 277 -17.92 -2.43 -42.25
N ASP A 278 -17.73 -3.10 -41.11
CA ASP A 278 -17.52 -4.54 -41.05
C ASP A 278 -18.89 -5.24 -41.16
N PRO A 279 -19.11 -6.10 -42.16
CA PRO A 279 -20.39 -6.77 -42.39
C PRO A 279 -20.70 -7.87 -41.37
N ASN A 280 -19.73 -8.31 -40.58
CA ASN A 280 -19.86 -9.33 -39.54
C ASN A 280 -20.13 -8.69 -38.16
N ALA A 281 -19.64 -7.47 -37.93
CA ALA A 281 -19.89 -6.68 -36.73
C ALA A 281 -21.38 -6.35 -36.55
N SER A 282 -21.81 -6.18 -35.29
CA SER A 282 -23.19 -5.77 -34.99
C SER A 282 -23.48 -4.35 -35.52
N PHE A 283 -24.78 -4.07 -35.72
CA PHE A 283 -25.23 -2.72 -36.05
C PHE A 283 -24.77 -1.68 -35.02
N LYS A 284 -24.72 -2.05 -33.73
CA LYS A 284 -24.19 -1.21 -32.64
C LYS A 284 -22.71 -0.87 -32.85
N GLU A 285 -21.87 -1.85 -33.17
CA GLU A 285 -20.42 -1.65 -33.34
C GLU A 285 -20.10 -0.75 -34.55
N ASN A 286 -20.75 -0.97 -35.69
CA ASN A 286 -20.60 -0.10 -36.86
C ASN A 286 -21.08 1.35 -36.58
N LEU A 287 -22.21 1.53 -35.89
CA LEU A 287 -22.70 2.85 -35.49
C LEU A 287 -21.76 3.55 -34.49
N THR A 288 -21.23 2.81 -33.51
CA THR A 288 -20.23 3.32 -32.56
C THR A 288 -18.95 3.74 -33.29
N GLY A 289 -18.44 2.95 -34.24
CA GLY A 289 -17.26 3.29 -35.04
C GLY A 289 -17.42 4.57 -35.88
N LEU A 290 -18.60 4.77 -36.48
CA LEU A 290 -18.92 6.00 -37.21
C LEU A 290 -19.01 7.22 -36.27
N MET A 291 -19.65 7.07 -35.11
CA MET A 291 -19.78 8.14 -34.11
C MET A 291 -18.46 8.49 -33.39
N GLN A 292 -17.54 7.53 -33.23
CA GLN A 292 -16.23 7.74 -32.61
C GLN A 292 -15.39 8.78 -33.36
N THR A 293 -15.67 8.99 -34.65
CA THR A 293 -14.97 10.00 -35.47
C THR A 293 -15.23 11.44 -35.01
N PHE A 294 -16.30 11.70 -34.26
CA PHE A 294 -16.64 13.08 -33.86
C PHE A 294 -17.11 13.27 -32.42
N GLY A 295 -17.32 12.22 -31.62
CA GLY A 295 -17.92 12.35 -30.29
C GLY A 295 -19.43 12.14 -30.29
N GLY A 296 -19.95 11.19 -31.08
CA GLY A 296 -21.41 11.03 -31.24
C GLY A 296 -22.09 10.31 -30.07
N VAL A 297 -23.11 10.92 -29.50
CA VAL A 297 -23.99 10.32 -28.48
C VAL A 297 -25.40 10.22 -29.04
N MET A 298 -25.89 9.00 -29.21
CA MET A 298 -27.15 8.69 -29.88
C MET A 298 -28.07 7.88 -28.97
N PHE A 299 -29.27 8.40 -28.75
CA PHE A 299 -30.22 7.91 -27.77
C PHE A 299 -31.65 8.06 -28.30
N GLU A 300 -32.60 7.40 -27.64
CA GLU A 300 -34.02 7.57 -27.93
C GLU A 300 -34.61 8.71 -27.07
N SER A 301 -35.27 9.68 -27.72
CA SER A 301 -35.93 10.81 -27.09
C SER A 301 -37.35 10.91 -27.65
N PHE A 302 -38.37 10.76 -26.79
CA PHE A 302 -39.79 10.81 -27.16
C PHE A 302 -40.16 9.93 -28.38
N GLY A 303 -39.61 8.72 -28.47
CA GLY A 303 -39.86 7.77 -29.57
C GLY A 303 -39.10 8.06 -30.87
N ARG A 304 -38.13 8.99 -30.86
CA ARG A 304 -37.24 9.28 -31.99
C ARG A 304 -35.77 9.10 -31.62
N ILE A 305 -34.97 8.67 -32.58
CA ILE A 305 -33.51 8.66 -32.47
C ILE A 305 -33.00 10.11 -32.54
N THR A 306 -32.43 10.60 -31.43
CA THR A 306 -31.75 11.90 -31.32
C THR A 306 -30.24 11.68 -31.30
N LEU A 307 -29.50 12.51 -32.04
CA LEU A 307 -28.04 12.55 -32.02
C LEU A 307 -27.56 13.86 -31.37
N LYS A 308 -26.62 13.76 -30.44
CA LYS A 308 -25.89 14.89 -29.85
C LYS A 308 -24.39 14.73 -30.06
N LEU A 309 -23.69 15.86 -29.96
CA LEU A 309 -22.24 15.95 -29.97
C LEU A 309 -21.72 16.00 -28.53
N ASP A 310 -20.68 15.22 -28.23
CA ASP A 310 -19.98 15.26 -26.96
C ASP A 310 -18.96 16.41 -26.90
N ALA A 311 -19.50 17.60 -26.70
CA ALA A 311 -18.78 18.87 -26.60
C ALA A 311 -19.28 19.65 -25.37
N PRO A 312 -18.71 20.82 -25.04
CA PRO A 312 -19.27 21.69 -24.01
C PRO A 312 -20.69 22.12 -24.37
N ASP A 313 -21.60 22.09 -23.39
CA ASP A 313 -22.96 22.63 -23.48
C ASP A 313 -23.26 23.49 -22.24
N ILE A 314 -24.29 24.32 -22.31
CA ILE A 314 -24.75 25.20 -21.23
C ILE A 314 -25.74 24.47 -20.31
N VAL A 315 -25.88 24.97 -19.07
CA VAL A 315 -26.91 24.50 -18.13
C VAL A 315 -28.31 24.76 -18.69
N LYS A 316 -29.13 23.71 -18.80
CA LYS A 316 -30.52 23.79 -19.32
C LYS A 316 -31.57 23.68 -18.22
N HIS A 317 -31.26 22.93 -17.16
CA HIS A 317 -32.14 22.73 -16.01
C HIS A 317 -31.34 22.89 -14.71
N VAL A 318 -32.01 23.37 -13.66
CA VAL A 318 -31.44 23.59 -12.33
C VAL A 318 -32.29 22.81 -11.33
N PHE A 319 -31.62 22.02 -10.50
CA PHE A 319 -32.26 21.18 -9.49
C PHE A 319 -31.79 21.56 -8.10
N ASN A 320 -32.72 21.50 -7.14
CA ASN A 320 -32.49 21.76 -5.73
C ASN A 320 -33.38 20.90 -4.85
N GLU A 321 -33.25 21.03 -3.52
CA GLU A 321 -34.03 20.26 -2.55
C GLU A 321 -35.56 20.49 -2.64
N ASP A 322 -36.03 21.57 -3.29
CA ASP A 322 -37.45 21.82 -3.54
C ASP A 322 -38.03 20.99 -4.71
N ASN A 323 -37.23 20.74 -5.76
CA ASN A 323 -37.68 20.06 -7.00
C ASN A 323 -37.10 18.66 -7.21
N ILE A 324 -36.20 18.22 -6.32
CA ILE A 324 -35.76 16.84 -6.16
C ILE A 324 -36.68 16.15 -5.14
N MET A 325 -37.15 14.94 -5.42
CA MET A 325 -38.02 14.23 -4.48
C MET A 325 -37.26 13.76 -3.22
N MET A 326 -37.73 14.20 -2.05
CA MET A 326 -37.20 13.80 -0.74
C MET A 326 -36.97 12.28 -0.62
N GLY A 327 -35.82 11.91 -0.04
CA GLY A 327 -35.45 10.52 0.22
C GLY A 327 -35.03 9.71 -1.01
N LYS A 328 -34.91 10.33 -2.20
CA LYS A 328 -34.49 9.67 -3.45
C LYS A 328 -33.30 10.37 -4.12
N VAL A 329 -32.21 10.56 -3.38
CA VAL A 329 -30.93 11.02 -3.94
C VAL A 329 -29.82 10.03 -3.59
N SER A 330 -29.00 9.69 -4.59
CA SER A 330 -27.82 8.85 -4.42
C SER A 330 -26.64 9.51 -5.12
N LEU A 331 -25.72 10.06 -4.34
CA LEU A 331 -24.39 10.46 -4.82
C LEU A 331 -23.43 9.27 -4.65
N LYS A 332 -22.76 8.90 -5.73
CA LYS A 332 -21.73 7.85 -5.77
C LYS A 332 -20.43 8.46 -6.29
N THR A 333 -19.44 8.56 -5.40
CA THR A 333 -18.04 8.69 -5.80
C THR A 333 -17.60 7.34 -6.41
N GLY A 334 -17.09 7.37 -7.64
CA GLY A 334 -16.89 6.16 -8.44
C GLY A 334 -15.83 5.22 -7.89
N GLY A 335 -16.04 3.92 -8.09
CA GLY A 335 -15.01 2.89 -7.86
C GLY A 335 -13.97 2.84 -8.97
N THR A 336 -12.91 2.06 -8.78
CA THR A 336 -11.77 1.94 -9.71
C THR A 336 -12.09 1.27 -11.05
N ASN A 337 -13.28 0.68 -11.22
CA ASN A 337 -13.73 0.14 -12.50
C ASN A 337 -13.95 1.28 -13.51
N GLY A 338 -13.35 1.18 -14.69
CA GLY A 338 -13.51 2.15 -15.78
C GLY A 338 -12.57 3.37 -15.72
N TYR A 339 -11.78 3.53 -14.66
CA TYR A 339 -10.69 4.51 -14.60
C TYR A 339 -9.46 4.03 -15.40
N PHE A 340 -8.81 4.95 -16.11
CA PHE A 340 -7.56 4.74 -16.85
C PHE A 340 -6.84 6.08 -16.98
N ASN A 341 -5.52 6.09 -16.78
CA ASN A 341 -4.70 7.30 -16.90
C ASN A 341 -4.12 7.49 -18.31
N THR A 342 -4.20 6.45 -19.15
CA THR A 342 -3.58 6.38 -20.48
C THR A 342 -4.56 5.84 -21.54
N ILE A 343 -4.61 6.45 -22.72
CA ILE A 343 -5.21 5.89 -23.93
C ILE A 343 -4.10 5.37 -24.86
N ASN A 344 -4.28 4.18 -25.44
CA ASN A 344 -3.61 3.79 -26.68
C ASN A 344 -4.65 3.85 -27.81
N ALA A 345 -4.53 4.83 -28.71
CA ALA A 345 -5.39 4.97 -29.88
C ALA A 345 -4.73 4.27 -31.07
N VAL A 346 -5.40 3.27 -31.65
CA VAL A 346 -4.97 2.57 -32.86
C VAL A 346 -5.73 3.11 -34.07
N TYR A 347 -5.03 3.43 -35.16
CA TYR A 347 -5.63 3.81 -36.44
C TYR A 347 -4.78 3.30 -37.61
N GLN A 348 -5.31 3.39 -38.83
CA GLN A 348 -4.59 3.08 -40.06
C GLN A 348 -4.21 4.38 -40.75
N ASP A 349 -2.92 4.59 -41.04
CA ASP A 349 -2.41 5.85 -41.57
C ASP A 349 -2.20 5.79 -43.12
N PRO A 350 -2.91 6.59 -43.93
CA PRO A 350 -2.80 6.55 -45.39
C PRO A 350 -1.43 6.99 -45.95
N GLU A 351 -0.66 7.82 -45.23
CA GLU A 351 0.64 8.29 -45.70
C GLU A 351 1.62 7.12 -45.79
N ILE A 352 1.66 6.31 -44.73
CA ILE A 352 2.40 5.04 -44.63
C ILE A 352 1.56 3.82 -45.05
N ASP A 353 0.75 4.02 -46.09
CA ASP A 353 0.08 2.99 -46.88
C ASP A 353 -0.98 2.13 -46.15
N TYR A 354 -1.76 2.78 -45.27
CA TYR A 354 -2.79 2.18 -44.42
C TYR A 354 -2.27 1.16 -43.39
N SER A 355 -0.98 1.21 -43.06
CA SER A 355 -0.44 0.44 -41.93
C SER A 355 -0.94 0.98 -40.60
N GLU A 356 -1.08 0.08 -39.62
CA GLU A 356 -1.58 0.42 -38.28
C GLU A 356 -0.54 1.20 -37.47
N GLN A 357 -1.00 2.23 -36.76
CA GLN A 357 -0.23 3.06 -35.84
C GLN A 357 -0.93 3.12 -34.49
N MET A 358 -0.17 2.91 -33.42
CA MET A 358 -0.63 3.05 -32.04
C MET A 358 -0.04 4.33 -31.44
N LEU A 359 -0.90 5.31 -31.16
CA LEU A 359 -0.55 6.57 -30.51
C LEU A 359 -0.94 6.51 -29.01
N ARG A 360 -0.02 6.88 -28.13
CA ARG A 360 -0.26 6.90 -26.68
C ARG A 360 -0.50 8.32 -26.16
N TYR A 361 -1.50 8.46 -25.29
CA TYR A 361 -1.88 9.70 -24.61
C TYR A 361 -1.96 9.44 -23.11
N PRO A 362 -1.10 10.04 -22.26
CA PRO A 362 -0.09 11.06 -22.60
C PRO A 362 1.09 10.44 -23.36
N ARG A 363 1.71 11.23 -24.24
CA ARG A 363 2.83 10.76 -25.08
C ARG A 363 4.07 10.35 -24.27
N VAL A 364 4.27 10.97 -23.10
CA VAL A 364 5.37 10.69 -22.18
C VAL A 364 4.77 10.36 -20.81
N ALA A 365 4.85 9.10 -20.42
CA ALA A 365 4.29 8.62 -19.15
C ALA A 365 5.09 9.06 -17.92
N GLU A 366 6.40 9.30 -18.09
CA GLU A 366 7.34 9.63 -17.02
C GLU A 366 7.18 11.04 -16.45
N THR A 367 6.58 11.95 -17.22
CA THR A 367 6.33 13.36 -16.84
C THR A 367 4.88 13.63 -16.45
N ASP A 368 3.99 12.64 -16.59
CA ASP A 368 2.56 12.82 -16.36
C ASP A 368 2.23 12.68 -14.87
N GLN A 369 1.68 13.75 -14.28
CA GLN A 369 1.40 13.79 -12.84
C GLN A 369 0.41 12.71 -12.40
N THR A 370 -0.54 12.29 -13.24
CA THR A 370 -1.52 11.27 -12.91
C THR A 370 -0.90 9.87 -12.91
N ILE A 371 -0.06 9.53 -13.90
CA ILE A 371 0.69 8.26 -13.92
C ILE A 371 1.70 8.19 -12.76
N ILE A 372 2.34 9.31 -12.40
CA ILE A 372 3.22 9.40 -11.22
C ILE A 372 2.43 9.15 -9.92
N GLN A 373 1.22 9.72 -9.79
CA GLN A 373 0.34 9.51 -8.62
C GLN A 373 -0.19 8.08 -8.53
N ASP A 374 -0.59 7.48 -9.65
CA ASP A 374 -1.08 6.09 -9.71
C ASP A 374 0.05 5.06 -9.52
N GLY A 375 1.32 5.45 -9.71
CA GLY A 375 2.50 4.59 -9.66
C GLY A 375 2.57 3.53 -10.78
N ARG A 376 1.62 3.54 -11.72
CA ARG A 376 1.51 2.57 -12.82
C ARG A 376 0.74 3.14 -14.01
N ILE A 377 1.05 2.65 -15.20
CA ILE A 377 0.24 2.91 -16.41
C ILE A 377 -1.02 2.05 -16.34
N ILE A 378 -2.19 2.69 -16.34
CA ILE A 378 -3.50 2.05 -16.50
C ILE A 378 -3.99 2.46 -17.89
N ALA A 379 -3.70 1.60 -18.87
CA ALA A 379 -4.01 1.87 -20.27
C ALA A 379 -5.38 1.33 -20.68
N LYS A 380 -6.04 2.06 -21.58
CA LYS A 380 -7.22 1.62 -22.31
C LYS A 380 -6.96 1.75 -23.81
N ASP A 381 -7.19 0.65 -24.52
CA ASP A 381 -6.99 0.56 -25.97
C ASP A 381 -8.27 0.92 -26.70
N ILE A 382 -8.18 1.76 -27.74
CA ILE A 382 -9.32 2.20 -28.58
C ILE A 382 -8.91 2.19 -30.06
N GLU A 383 -9.68 1.48 -30.89
CA GLU A 383 -9.44 1.39 -32.33
C GLU A 383 -10.31 2.38 -33.10
N TYR A 384 -9.71 3.44 -33.65
CA TYR A 384 -10.39 4.49 -34.41
C TYR A 384 -10.52 4.13 -35.89
N ARG A 385 -11.22 3.03 -36.20
CA ARG A 385 -11.38 2.46 -37.56
C ARG A 385 -11.72 3.45 -38.67
N PHE A 386 -12.55 4.46 -38.37
CA PHE A 386 -13.02 5.46 -39.32
C PHE A 386 -12.25 6.79 -39.27
N VAL A 387 -11.22 6.93 -38.43
CA VAL A 387 -10.35 8.11 -38.42
C VAL A 387 -9.03 7.76 -39.11
N LYS A 388 -8.57 8.65 -40.00
CA LYS A 388 -7.34 8.50 -40.79
C LYS A 388 -6.40 9.71 -40.70
N ASP A 389 -6.81 10.76 -39.99
CA ASP A 389 -5.98 11.92 -39.66
C ASP A 389 -5.51 11.83 -38.20
N LYS A 390 -4.23 12.15 -37.97
CA LYS A 390 -3.63 12.16 -36.65
C LYS A 390 -4.16 13.29 -35.76
N ALA A 391 -4.38 14.50 -36.29
CA ALA A 391 -4.77 15.65 -35.45
C ALA A 391 -6.19 15.47 -34.87
N GLN A 392 -7.09 14.87 -35.64
CA GLN A 392 -8.40 14.42 -35.19
C GLN A 392 -8.30 13.39 -34.04
N ILE A 393 -7.38 12.43 -34.12
CA ILE A 393 -7.14 11.45 -33.05
C ILE A 393 -6.52 12.12 -31.81
N ASP A 394 -5.53 13.00 -31.98
CA ASP A 394 -4.91 13.73 -30.87
C ASP A 394 -5.95 14.44 -30.00
N LYS A 395 -6.98 15.02 -30.63
CA LYS A 395 -8.10 15.67 -29.95
C LYS A 395 -9.08 14.67 -29.34
N LEU A 396 -9.54 13.66 -30.09
CA LEU A 396 -10.51 12.67 -29.61
C LEU A 396 -9.98 11.84 -28.43
N ALA A 397 -8.73 11.35 -28.51
CA ALA A 397 -8.10 10.54 -27.49
C ALA A 397 -7.76 11.34 -26.23
N SER A 398 -7.34 12.61 -26.37
CA SER A 398 -7.10 13.49 -25.22
C SER A 398 -8.39 13.82 -24.47
N VAL A 399 -9.47 14.17 -25.19
CA VAL A 399 -10.79 14.42 -24.60
C VAL A 399 -11.33 13.17 -23.89
N GLU A 400 -11.12 11.98 -24.45
CA GLU A 400 -11.52 10.72 -23.82
C GLU A 400 -10.71 10.40 -22.55
N ARG A 401 -9.38 10.61 -22.59
CA ARG A 401 -8.53 10.55 -21.39
C ARG A 401 -8.99 11.52 -20.31
N ASN A 402 -9.35 12.75 -20.69
CA ASN A 402 -9.75 13.78 -19.72
C ASN A 402 -11.07 13.44 -19.00
N LYS A 403 -11.98 12.69 -19.64
CA LYS A 403 -13.22 12.17 -19.03
C LYS A 403 -12.99 11.06 -18.00
N SER A 404 -11.92 10.27 -18.10
CA SER A 404 -11.66 9.15 -17.17
C SER A 404 -11.55 9.59 -15.70
N ARG A 405 -11.16 10.85 -15.50
CA ARG A 405 -11.01 11.54 -14.21
C ARG A 405 -12.34 11.96 -13.59
N ILE A 406 -13.42 11.93 -14.35
CA ILE A 406 -14.79 12.22 -13.90
C ILE A 406 -15.38 10.91 -13.36
N THR A 407 -15.27 10.71 -12.05
CA THR A 407 -15.73 9.48 -11.37
C THR A 407 -17.04 9.66 -10.60
N GLN A 408 -17.49 10.90 -10.38
CA GLN A 408 -18.69 11.18 -9.58
C GLN A 408 -19.97 11.03 -10.41
N ILE A 409 -21.00 10.46 -9.77
CA ILE A 409 -22.30 10.14 -10.37
C ILE A 409 -23.40 10.44 -9.36
N ILE A 410 -24.34 11.31 -9.73
CA ILE A 410 -25.56 11.57 -8.97
C ILE A 410 -26.75 10.89 -9.65
N SER A 411 -27.66 10.33 -8.86
CA SER A 411 -28.94 9.80 -9.35
C SER A 411 -30.05 10.28 -8.44
N PHE A 412 -31.11 10.87 -9.00
CA PHE A 412 -32.24 11.39 -8.24
C PHE A 412 -33.56 11.32 -9.01
N SER A 413 -34.68 11.24 -8.28
CA SER A 413 -36.02 11.30 -8.87
C SER A 413 -36.61 12.72 -8.80
N THR A 414 -37.32 13.12 -9.85
CA THR A 414 -38.00 14.41 -9.97
C THR A 414 -39.25 14.29 -10.84
N THR A 415 -40.23 15.17 -10.64
CA THR A 415 -41.39 15.37 -11.53
C THR A 415 -41.20 16.55 -12.48
N ASP A 416 -40.18 17.36 -12.26
CA ASP A 416 -39.91 18.59 -12.99
C ASP A 416 -39.05 18.33 -14.23
N ALA A 417 -38.88 19.37 -15.06
CA ALA A 417 -38.03 19.32 -16.25
C ALA A 417 -38.33 18.14 -17.19
N PHE A 418 -39.61 17.80 -17.43
CA PHE A 418 -40.01 16.67 -18.30
C PHE A 418 -39.37 16.66 -19.70
N THR A 419 -38.99 17.83 -20.21
CA THR A 419 -38.27 18.07 -21.47
C THR A 419 -36.77 17.73 -21.44
N ALA A 420 -36.18 17.45 -20.28
CA ALA A 420 -34.76 17.12 -20.16
C ALA A 420 -34.41 15.90 -21.02
N GLU A 421 -33.29 15.97 -21.74
CA GLU A 421 -32.80 14.88 -22.58
C GLU A 421 -31.49 14.31 -22.05
N VAL A 422 -31.14 13.11 -22.51
CA VAL A 422 -29.79 12.56 -22.32
C VAL A 422 -28.75 13.51 -22.95
N TRP A 423 -27.57 13.56 -22.34
CA TRP A 423 -26.45 14.46 -22.65
C TRP A 423 -26.65 15.95 -22.36
N ASP A 424 -27.78 16.36 -21.79
CA ASP A 424 -27.94 17.73 -21.32
C ASP A 424 -27.09 18.01 -20.07
N VAL A 425 -26.66 19.27 -19.93
CA VAL A 425 -25.96 19.77 -18.74
C VAL A 425 -26.97 20.41 -17.80
N ILE A 426 -26.86 20.09 -16.52
CA ILE A 426 -27.74 20.54 -15.44
C ILE A 426 -26.90 21.09 -14.29
N SER A 427 -27.50 21.95 -13.46
CA SER A 427 -26.93 22.34 -12.17
C SER A 427 -27.71 21.68 -11.03
N VAL A 428 -27.01 21.30 -9.97
CA VAL A 428 -27.58 20.73 -8.73
C VAL A 428 -27.03 21.47 -7.52
N THR A 429 -27.93 21.94 -6.65
CA THR A 429 -27.63 22.47 -5.32
C THR A 429 -28.36 21.64 -4.26
N HIS A 430 -27.64 21.06 -3.31
CA HIS A 430 -28.18 20.17 -2.28
C HIS A 430 -27.26 20.27 -1.05
N ASP A 431 -27.75 20.92 0.00
CA ASP A 431 -26.96 21.36 1.15
C ASP A 431 -26.57 20.16 2.04
N GLU A 432 -27.45 19.16 2.20
CA GLU A 432 -27.11 17.90 2.90
C GLU A 432 -25.93 17.16 2.22
N LEU A 433 -25.85 17.22 0.89
CA LEU A 433 -24.76 16.64 0.09
C LEU A 433 -23.59 17.61 -0.14
N ARG A 434 -23.64 18.83 0.42
CA ARG A 434 -22.67 19.92 0.24
C ARG A 434 -22.43 20.31 -1.23
N LEU A 435 -23.43 20.10 -2.09
CA LEU A 435 -23.39 20.48 -3.50
C LEU A 435 -23.91 21.91 -3.66
N SER A 436 -23.11 22.82 -4.23
CA SER A 436 -23.53 24.21 -4.47
C SER A 436 -23.29 24.60 -5.92
N ASN A 437 -24.37 24.79 -6.69
CA ASN A 437 -24.37 25.04 -8.14
C ASN A 437 -23.45 24.06 -8.91
N SER A 438 -23.41 22.80 -8.45
CA SER A 438 -22.54 21.76 -9.00
C SER A 438 -23.06 21.32 -10.36
N LEU A 439 -22.17 21.17 -11.35
CA LEU A 439 -22.60 20.87 -12.72
C LEU A 439 -22.52 19.37 -13.02
N TRP A 440 -23.56 18.86 -13.67
CA TRP A 440 -23.68 17.45 -14.03
C TRP A 440 -24.16 17.30 -15.49
N ARG A 441 -23.80 16.19 -16.15
CA ARG A 441 -24.24 15.81 -17.49
C ARG A 441 -25.09 14.55 -17.43
N ILE A 442 -26.31 14.60 -17.95
CA ILE A 442 -27.26 13.50 -17.89
C ILE A 442 -26.78 12.31 -18.74
N THR A 443 -26.69 11.14 -18.13
CA THR A 443 -26.30 9.88 -18.77
C THR A 443 -27.49 8.93 -18.98
N SER A 444 -28.51 8.99 -18.09
CA SER A 444 -29.78 8.28 -18.23
C SER A 444 -30.96 9.11 -17.73
N ILE A 445 -32.14 8.91 -18.32
CA ILE A 445 -33.43 9.35 -17.78
C ILE A 445 -34.41 8.19 -17.87
N GLU A 446 -34.72 7.56 -16.74
CA GLU A 446 -35.78 6.56 -16.64
C GLU A 446 -37.11 7.26 -16.37
N ARG A 447 -38.09 7.15 -17.29
CA ARG A 447 -39.42 7.75 -17.14
C ARG A 447 -40.44 6.68 -16.78
N THR A 448 -41.01 6.74 -15.58
CA THR A 448 -42.02 5.79 -15.12
C THR A 448 -43.43 6.23 -15.53
N ILE A 449 -44.19 5.34 -16.16
CA ILE A 449 -45.60 5.54 -16.53
C ILE A 449 -46.52 4.62 -15.69
N ASP A 450 -46.02 4.18 -14.54
CA ASP A 450 -46.69 3.19 -13.70
C ASP A 450 -47.89 3.78 -12.94
N SER A 451 -48.89 2.94 -12.64
CA SER A 451 -50.26 3.40 -12.39
C SER A 451 -50.45 4.09 -11.03
N GLY A 452 -50.10 5.37 -10.94
CA GLY A 452 -50.40 6.23 -9.79
C GLY A 452 -49.86 7.66 -9.87
N ILE A 453 -48.68 7.87 -10.48
CA ILE A 453 -48.04 9.19 -10.59
C ILE A 453 -47.50 9.37 -12.02
N ALA A 454 -48.25 10.07 -12.87
CA ALA A 454 -47.79 10.44 -14.20
C ALA A 454 -46.75 11.57 -14.13
N GLY A 455 -45.63 11.43 -14.84
CA GLY A 455 -44.59 12.46 -14.98
C GLY A 455 -43.33 12.25 -14.14
N LEU A 456 -43.29 11.24 -13.25
CA LEU A 456 -42.09 10.91 -12.50
C LEU A 456 -40.96 10.41 -13.41
N MET A 457 -39.78 11.02 -13.29
CA MET A 457 -38.53 10.52 -13.87
C MET A 457 -37.46 10.29 -12.81
N THR A 458 -36.48 9.44 -13.13
CA THR A 458 -35.21 9.33 -12.41
C THR A 458 -34.07 9.71 -13.36
N ILE A 459 -33.40 10.81 -13.03
CA ILE A 459 -32.22 11.30 -13.75
C ILE A 459 -30.99 10.62 -13.13
N THR A 460 -30.13 10.06 -13.96
CA THR A 460 -28.76 9.72 -13.56
C THR A 460 -27.81 10.57 -14.38
N ALA A 461 -26.91 11.29 -13.69
CA ALA A 461 -25.99 12.23 -14.28
C ALA A 461 -24.58 12.06 -13.68
N THR A 462 -23.56 12.34 -14.47
CA THR A 462 -22.15 12.34 -14.05
C THR A 462 -21.67 13.78 -13.85
N GLU A 463 -20.63 14.00 -13.05
CA GLU A 463 -20.04 15.34 -12.87
C GLU A 463 -19.64 15.94 -14.23
N TYR A 464 -19.82 17.25 -14.42
CA TYR A 464 -19.55 17.92 -15.69
C TYR A 464 -18.52 19.04 -15.57
N ASN A 465 -17.54 18.97 -16.47
CA ASN A 465 -16.52 19.98 -16.68
C ASN A 465 -16.53 20.41 -18.16
N SER A 466 -16.67 21.70 -18.45
CA SER A 466 -16.51 22.22 -19.82
C SER A 466 -15.09 22.06 -20.35
N ASN A 467 -14.08 22.02 -19.48
CA ASN A 467 -12.67 22.04 -19.87
C ASN A 467 -12.18 20.67 -20.37
N VAL A 468 -12.80 19.53 -20.04
CA VAL A 468 -12.28 18.21 -20.49
C VAL A 468 -12.36 18.02 -22.01
N TYR A 469 -13.23 18.78 -22.68
CA TYR A 469 -13.41 18.82 -24.13
C TYR A 469 -12.33 19.66 -24.86
N THR A 470 -11.11 19.68 -24.32
CA THR A 470 -9.95 20.36 -24.91
C THR A 470 -8.85 19.36 -25.29
N ASP A 471 -8.03 19.78 -26.25
CA ASP A 471 -6.77 19.17 -26.69
C ASP A 471 -5.58 19.49 -25.75
N LEU A 472 -5.84 20.19 -24.64
CA LEU A 472 -4.84 20.50 -23.62
C LEU A 472 -4.45 19.23 -22.87
N ASP A 473 -3.15 18.91 -22.86
CA ASP A 473 -2.61 17.93 -21.93
C ASP A 473 -2.64 18.51 -20.50
N TYR A 474 -3.51 17.95 -19.66
CA TYR A 474 -3.67 18.36 -18.27
C TYR A 474 -2.40 18.15 -17.42
N ALA A 475 -1.44 17.35 -17.88
CA ALA A 475 -0.11 17.26 -17.27
C ALA A 475 0.66 18.59 -17.29
N ALA A 476 0.42 19.43 -18.31
CA ALA A 476 1.14 20.67 -18.52
C ALA A 476 0.58 21.87 -17.73
N LYS A 477 -0.66 21.78 -17.21
CA LYS A 477 -1.33 22.83 -16.42
C LYS A 477 -2.29 22.21 -15.37
N PRO A 478 -1.78 21.81 -14.19
CA PRO A 478 -2.58 21.10 -13.18
C PRO A 478 -3.66 21.96 -12.49
N ASP A 479 -3.58 23.29 -12.61
CA ASP A 479 -4.40 24.25 -11.85
C ASP A 479 -5.83 24.43 -12.38
N ASN A 480 -6.12 24.00 -13.62
CA ASN A 480 -7.41 24.25 -14.28
C ASN A 480 -8.47 23.17 -13.96
N ARG A 481 -8.72 22.97 -12.66
CA ARG A 481 -9.61 21.91 -12.11
C ARG A 481 -11.11 22.29 -12.21
N PRO A 482 -12.03 21.31 -12.35
CA PRO A 482 -13.47 21.57 -12.32
C PRO A 482 -14.00 21.86 -10.91
N SER A 483 -14.94 22.80 -10.86
CA SER A 483 -15.75 23.15 -9.67
C SER A 483 -14.95 23.66 -8.45
N GLY A 484 -15.68 24.11 -7.42
CA GLY A 484 -15.11 24.45 -6.13
C GLY A 484 -14.96 23.25 -5.17
N LEU A 485 -15.13 22.01 -5.65
CA LEU A 485 -15.04 20.81 -4.83
C LEU A 485 -13.57 20.39 -4.64
N PRO A 486 -13.15 19.99 -3.42
CA PRO A 486 -11.80 19.47 -3.19
C PRO A 486 -11.62 18.08 -3.82
N ASP A 487 -10.73 18.01 -4.80
CA ASP A 487 -10.36 16.80 -5.56
C ASP A 487 -10.15 15.56 -4.66
N SER A 488 -11.00 14.55 -4.86
CA SER A 488 -11.03 13.27 -4.14
C SER A 488 -9.72 12.47 -4.13
N MET A 489 -8.81 12.74 -5.07
CA MET A 489 -7.50 12.10 -5.16
C MET A 489 -6.37 12.91 -4.49
N THR A 490 -6.68 14.08 -3.91
CA THR A 490 -5.71 14.90 -3.16
C THR A 490 -6.17 15.14 -1.73
N VAL A 491 -5.24 14.99 -0.79
CA VAL A 491 -5.42 15.36 0.62
C VAL A 491 -4.53 16.56 0.91
N GLN A 492 -5.08 17.61 1.49
CA GLN A 492 -4.37 18.84 1.79
C GLN A 492 -3.31 18.61 2.87
N ALA A 493 -2.11 19.17 2.67
CA ALA A 493 -1.03 19.03 3.63
C ALA A 493 -1.35 19.77 4.95
N PRO A 494 -0.99 19.18 6.10
CA PRO A 494 -0.95 19.93 7.35
C PRO A 494 0.05 21.09 7.24
N THR A 495 -0.16 22.16 7.99
CA THR A 495 0.70 23.33 8.07
C THR A 495 1.14 23.58 9.52
N ASN A 496 2.08 24.49 9.75
CA ASN A 496 2.45 24.93 11.09
C ASN A 496 2.81 23.78 12.07
N LEU A 497 3.53 22.76 11.60
CA LEU A 497 4.09 21.72 12.48
C LEU A 497 5.01 22.37 13.52
N ARG A 498 4.67 22.19 14.80
CA ARG A 498 5.36 22.69 15.99
C ARG A 498 5.64 21.52 16.93
N ILE A 499 6.69 21.65 17.72
CA ILE A 499 7.10 20.65 18.71
C ILE A 499 7.33 21.36 20.04
N LYS A 500 6.77 20.82 21.12
CA LYS A 500 7.11 21.23 22.50
C LYS A 500 7.60 20.04 23.31
N ALA A 501 8.55 20.25 24.21
CA ALA A 501 8.85 19.26 25.24
C ALA A 501 7.72 19.25 26.28
N THR A 502 7.35 18.06 26.76
CA THR A 502 6.23 17.87 27.69
C THR A 502 6.61 17.13 28.96
N GLY A 503 7.79 16.50 28.98
CA GLY A 503 8.40 15.98 30.19
C GLY A 503 9.74 15.32 29.91
N GLN A 504 10.47 15.00 30.98
CA GLN A 504 11.57 14.03 30.91
C GLN A 504 11.40 13.07 32.08
N THR A 505 11.30 11.79 31.74
CA THR A 505 10.96 10.70 32.64
C THR A 505 12.13 9.72 32.73
N LEU A 506 12.04 8.72 33.61
CA LEU A 506 13.00 7.60 33.67
C LEU A 506 13.20 6.90 32.31
N TYR A 507 12.17 6.89 31.46
CA TYR A 507 12.19 6.21 30.15
C TYR A 507 12.70 7.09 29.00
N GLY A 508 12.91 8.39 29.23
CA GLY A 508 13.40 9.34 28.23
C GLY A 508 12.62 10.67 28.21
N LYS A 509 12.97 11.52 27.24
CA LYS A 509 12.28 12.79 26.95
C LYS A 509 10.97 12.51 26.21
N ASN A 510 9.93 13.25 26.60
CA ASN A 510 8.63 13.24 25.95
C ASN A 510 8.41 14.59 25.26
N VAL A 511 7.85 14.54 24.04
CA VAL A 511 7.49 15.73 23.26
C VAL A 511 6.08 15.58 22.70
N THR A 512 5.37 16.69 22.56
CA THR A 512 4.09 16.75 21.85
C THR A 512 4.29 17.51 20.55
N LEU A 513 3.89 16.88 19.45
CA LEU A 513 3.80 17.44 18.11
C LEU A 513 2.40 18.03 17.94
N THR A 514 2.31 19.26 17.45
CA THR A 514 1.03 19.87 17.01
C THR A 514 1.18 20.44 15.63
N TRP A 515 0.09 20.48 14.87
CA TRP A 515 0.04 21.13 13.57
C TRP A 515 -1.35 21.76 13.38
N GLU A 516 -1.50 22.52 12.32
CA GLU A 516 -2.78 23.03 11.85
C GLU A 516 -3.14 22.31 10.54
N ALA A 517 -4.42 22.18 10.22
CA ALA A 517 -4.83 21.67 8.91
C ALA A 517 -6.21 22.25 8.53
N PRO A 518 -6.39 22.76 7.31
CA PRO A 518 -7.71 23.21 6.82
C PRO A 518 -8.71 22.06 6.79
N GLU A 519 -10.02 22.34 6.75
CA GLU A 519 -11.02 21.29 6.52
C GLU A 519 -10.82 20.63 5.15
N ASP A 520 -10.91 19.30 5.13
CA ASP A 520 -10.69 18.47 3.94
C ASP A 520 -11.55 17.22 4.06
N PHE A 521 -12.43 17.01 3.08
CA PHE A 521 -13.35 15.86 3.02
C PHE A 521 -12.60 14.53 2.82
N ASN A 522 -11.43 14.56 2.19
CA ASN A 522 -10.69 13.35 1.82
C ASN A 522 -9.73 12.88 2.93
N ARG A 523 -9.56 13.66 4.00
CA ARG A 523 -8.65 13.35 5.11
C ARG A 523 -9.28 12.40 6.12
N TYR A 524 -8.78 11.17 6.16
CA TYR A 524 -9.10 10.17 7.19
C TYR A 524 -8.28 10.37 8.47
N GLY A 525 -7.07 10.92 8.35
CA GLY A 525 -6.22 11.28 9.48
C GLY A 525 -4.84 11.79 9.06
N PHE A 526 -3.86 11.68 9.96
CA PHE A 526 -2.46 12.05 9.77
C PHE A 526 -1.54 10.87 10.10
N GLN A 527 -0.48 10.65 9.33
CA GLN A 527 0.64 9.77 9.70
C GLN A 527 1.82 10.63 10.15
N ILE A 528 2.46 10.19 11.23
CA ILE A 528 3.65 10.82 11.80
C ILE A 528 4.82 9.83 11.67
N ASP A 529 5.95 10.32 11.17
CA ASP A 529 7.24 9.63 11.20
C ASP A 529 8.28 10.50 11.93
N TYR A 530 9.33 9.88 12.46
CA TYR A 530 10.51 10.55 13.02
C TYR A 530 11.81 9.85 12.65
N ARG A 531 12.94 10.50 12.90
CA ARG A 531 14.28 9.88 12.85
C ARG A 531 15.24 10.66 13.74
N VAL A 532 16.39 10.07 14.07
CA VAL A 532 17.52 10.86 14.59
C VAL A 532 17.99 11.82 13.50
N SER A 533 18.22 13.09 13.85
CA SER A 533 18.63 14.15 12.91
C SER A 533 19.88 13.74 12.12
N GLY A 534 19.77 13.73 10.78
CA GLY A 534 20.84 13.30 9.88
C GLY A 534 20.87 11.79 9.56
N SER A 535 19.95 10.98 10.09
CA SER A 535 19.71 9.61 9.61
C SER A 535 19.05 9.63 8.22
N GLU A 536 19.36 8.66 7.36
CA GLU A 536 18.63 8.49 6.09
C GLU A 536 17.22 7.90 6.32
N ASN A 537 17.13 6.90 7.21
CA ASN A 537 15.90 6.14 7.45
C ASN A 537 14.92 6.86 8.38
N TRP A 538 13.66 6.94 7.95
CA TRP A 538 12.52 7.39 8.73
C TRP A 538 11.80 6.22 9.39
N ILE A 539 11.41 6.38 10.65
CA ILE A 539 10.68 5.41 11.47
C ILE A 539 9.25 5.93 11.66
N LYS A 540 8.24 5.12 11.34
CA LYS A 540 6.83 5.48 11.56
C LYS A 540 6.51 5.47 13.05
N LEU A 541 6.02 6.60 13.58
CA LEU A 541 5.55 6.71 14.97
C LEU A 541 4.11 6.20 15.12
N GLY A 542 3.22 6.55 14.18
CA GLY A 542 1.82 6.18 14.28
C GLY A 542 0.92 6.96 13.34
N GLN A 543 -0.39 6.86 13.60
CA GLN A 543 -1.45 7.59 12.91
C GLN A 543 -2.46 8.12 13.92
N THR A 544 -3.07 9.27 13.66
CA THR A 544 -4.10 9.90 14.50
C THR A 544 -5.09 10.69 13.63
N SER A 545 -6.32 10.87 14.09
CA SER A 545 -7.29 11.79 13.47
C SER A 545 -7.22 13.22 14.05
N GLN A 546 -6.56 13.39 15.20
CA GLN A 546 -6.39 14.69 15.87
C GLN A 546 -5.21 15.47 15.27
N MET A 547 -5.16 16.79 15.49
CA MET A 547 -4.04 17.65 15.05
C MET A 547 -2.87 17.70 16.07
N ILE A 548 -2.72 16.64 16.85
CA ILE A 548 -1.80 16.50 17.97
C ILE A 548 -1.33 15.05 18.09
N PHE A 549 -0.05 14.83 18.40
CA PHE A 549 0.52 13.51 18.64
C PHE A 549 1.65 13.58 19.67
N SER A 550 1.55 12.78 20.73
CA SER A 550 2.58 12.70 21.78
C SER A 550 3.59 11.59 21.46
N VAL A 551 4.87 11.89 21.60
CA VAL A 551 6.00 10.97 21.42
C VAL A 551 6.75 10.83 22.73
N THR A 552 6.99 9.60 23.17
CA THR A 552 7.57 9.31 24.48
C THR A 552 8.86 8.49 24.36
N GLY A 553 9.69 8.51 25.41
CA GLY A 553 10.86 7.65 25.51
C GLY A 553 12.03 8.00 24.56
N LEU A 554 12.14 9.25 24.13
CA LEU A 554 13.23 9.71 23.28
C LEU A 554 14.54 9.84 24.08
N ASN A 555 15.68 9.43 23.50
CA ASN A 555 16.98 9.68 24.10
C ASN A 555 17.23 11.22 24.16
N PRO A 556 17.38 11.83 25.35
CA PRO A 556 17.49 13.29 25.51
C PRO A 556 18.71 13.93 24.84
N ASN A 557 19.77 13.14 24.59
CA ASN A 557 21.04 13.63 24.05
C ASN A 557 21.04 13.78 22.52
N ASN A 558 19.99 13.29 21.85
CA ASN A 558 19.88 13.32 20.39
C ASN A 558 18.90 14.41 19.93
N SER A 559 19.20 15.07 18.82
CA SER A 559 18.20 15.78 18.01
C SER A 559 17.46 14.81 17.09
N TYR A 560 16.20 15.14 16.79
CA TYR A 560 15.34 14.35 15.91
C TYR A 560 14.74 15.22 14.80
N ASP A 561 14.49 14.61 13.65
CA ASP A 561 13.61 15.18 12.63
C ASP A 561 12.23 14.54 12.79
N TYR A 562 11.18 15.35 12.66
CA TYR A 562 9.79 14.91 12.70
C TYR A 562 9.09 15.31 11.41
N ARG A 563 8.15 14.49 10.95
CA ARG A 563 7.28 14.86 9.84
C ARG A 563 5.87 14.33 9.99
N VAL A 564 4.93 15.06 9.40
CA VAL A 564 3.52 14.67 9.33
C VAL A 564 2.99 14.83 7.91
N CYS A 565 2.19 13.87 7.44
CA CYS A 565 1.36 13.99 6.26
C CYS A 565 -0.09 13.64 6.61
N ALA A 566 -1.05 14.31 5.96
CA ALA A 566 -2.42 13.88 5.98
C ALA A 566 -2.59 12.66 5.05
N PHE A 567 -3.50 11.74 5.40
CA PHE A 567 -3.85 10.60 4.57
C PHE A 567 -5.36 10.41 4.49
N GLY A 568 -5.82 9.92 3.34
CA GLY A 568 -7.19 9.53 3.05
C GLY A 568 -7.28 8.03 2.79
N ILE A 569 -8.42 7.60 2.24
CA ILE A 569 -8.64 6.19 1.87
C ILE A 569 -7.74 5.75 0.71
N MET A 570 -7.46 6.65 -0.25
CA MET A 570 -6.69 6.36 -1.47
C MET A 570 -5.50 7.29 -1.75
N ALA A 571 -5.29 8.33 -0.94
CA ALA A 571 -4.30 9.38 -1.21
C ALA A 571 -3.57 9.86 0.06
N ARG A 572 -2.45 10.56 -0.13
CA ARG A 572 -1.63 11.19 0.91
C ARG A 572 -1.21 12.60 0.49
N SER A 573 -1.07 13.50 1.45
CA SER A 573 -0.50 14.82 1.22
C SER A 573 1.03 14.75 1.06
N ALA A 574 1.64 15.86 0.64
CA ALA A 574 3.05 16.10 0.89
C ALA A 574 3.36 16.03 2.40
N TRP A 575 4.59 15.64 2.73
CA TRP A 575 5.10 15.71 4.10
C TRP A 575 5.46 17.15 4.47
N VAL A 576 5.10 17.57 5.69
CA VAL A 576 5.68 18.74 6.33
C VAL A 576 6.62 18.25 7.43
N GLU A 577 7.88 18.69 7.34
CA GLU A 577 8.98 18.22 8.19
C GLU A 577 9.55 19.38 9.03
N VAL A 578 10.01 19.08 10.24
CA VAL A 578 10.83 19.98 11.06
C VAL A 578 12.08 19.21 11.52
N ILE A 579 13.24 19.78 11.24
CA ILE A 579 14.55 19.11 11.27
C ILE A 579 15.38 19.58 12.48
N ASN A 580 16.25 18.71 12.99
CA ASN A 580 17.20 18.98 14.08
C ASN A 580 16.56 19.55 15.35
N GLN A 581 15.51 18.88 15.86
CA GLN A 581 14.74 19.32 17.02
C GLN A 581 15.14 18.56 18.29
N ASN A 582 15.55 19.33 19.31
CA ASN A 582 15.72 18.84 20.69
C ASN A 582 15.25 19.92 21.68
N PRO A 583 13.94 20.13 21.87
CA PRO A 583 13.42 21.17 22.75
C PRO A 583 13.86 20.95 24.22
N GLU A 584 14.14 22.04 24.91
CA GLU A 584 14.49 22.06 26.33
C GLU A 584 13.25 21.80 27.20
N VAL A 585 13.44 21.14 28.35
CA VAL A 585 12.35 20.75 29.26
C VAL A 585 12.43 21.59 30.53
N ILE A 586 11.75 22.74 30.52
CA ILE A 586 11.76 23.73 31.60
C ILE A 586 10.47 23.59 32.40
N TYR A 587 10.61 23.38 33.71
CA TYR A 587 9.52 23.32 34.68
C TYR A 587 10.06 23.48 36.11
N GLU A 588 9.21 23.98 37.01
CA GLU A 588 9.51 24.05 38.44
C GLU A 588 8.81 22.89 39.16
N LEU A 589 9.52 22.23 40.07
CA LEU A 589 8.95 21.20 40.94
C LEU A 589 8.34 21.85 42.19
N PRO A 590 7.14 21.43 42.65
CA PRO A 590 6.56 21.91 43.89
C PRO A 590 7.48 21.67 45.10
N THR A 591 7.70 22.69 45.92
CA THR A 591 8.46 22.60 47.17
C THR A 591 7.83 21.59 48.13
N PRO A 592 8.59 20.64 48.72
CA PRO A 592 8.06 19.70 49.71
C PRO A 592 7.58 20.41 50.99
N ASN A 593 6.47 20.00 51.58
CA ASN A 593 5.99 20.54 52.85
C ASN A 593 6.49 19.68 54.02
N ILE A 594 7.68 19.98 54.55
CA ILE A 594 8.38 19.12 55.53
C ILE A 594 8.00 19.42 56.99
N ARG A 595 7.91 18.37 57.81
CA ARG A 595 7.65 18.42 59.25
C ARG A 595 8.29 17.24 59.99
N ILE A 596 8.31 17.31 61.32
CA ILE A 596 8.76 16.22 62.21
C ILE A 596 7.60 15.25 62.42
N ARG A 597 7.87 13.93 62.42
CA ARG A 597 6.87 12.86 62.63
C ARG A 597 6.90 12.25 64.03
N ASN A 598 8.01 12.40 64.77
CA ASN A 598 8.25 11.75 66.07
C ASN A 598 7.05 11.89 67.02
N GLN A 599 6.65 10.79 67.67
CA GLN A 599 5.46 10.74 68.51
C GLN A 599 5.56 11.71 69.69
N GLY A 600 4.75 12.77 69.67
CA GLY A 600 4.76 13.85 70.68
C GLY A 600 5.42 15.16 70.24
N SER A 601 6.06 15.20 69.06
CA SER A 601 6.84 16.35 68.58
C SER A 601 6.09 17.68 68.59
N GLN A 602 6.72 18.71 69.13
CA GLN A 602 6.32 20.11 68.95
C GLN A 602 6.98 20.70 67.69
N PRO A 603 6.51 21.84 67.15
CA PRO A 603 7.24 22.57 66.11
C PRO A 603 8.72 22.75 66.50
N HIS A 604 9.61 22.38 65.59
CA HIS A 604 11.07 22.37 65.76
C HIS A 604 11.67 21.39 66.79
N HIS A 605 10.87 20.56 67.47
CA HIS A 605 11.39 19.66 68.52
C HIS A 605 11.02 18.20 68.27
N PHE A 606 11.94 17.28 68.55
CA PHE A 606 11.70 15.84 68.50
C PHE A 606 12.18 15.15 69.77
N GLU A 607 11.49 14.06 70.12
CA GLU A 607 11.84 13.13 71.21
C GLU A 607 12.02 11.73 70.58
N GLY A 608 12.92 10.91 71.13
CA GLY A 608 13.23 9.55 70.66
C GLY A 608 14.53 9.43 69.82
N ASN A 609 14.90 8.16 69.54
CA ASN A 609 16.20 7.77 68.98
C ASN A 609 16.55 8.38 67.62
N ASP A 610 15.64 8.29 66.67
CA ASP A 610 15.87 8.67 65.29
C ASP A 610 15.04 9.90 64.93
N LEU A 611 15.60 10.81 64.13
CA LEU A 611 14.87 11.96 63.61
C LEU A 611 14.07 11.53 62.37
N ILE A 612 12.75 11.40 62.53
CA ILE A 612 11.84 11.05 61.43
C ILE A 612 11.25 12.34 60.87
N ILE A 613 11.63 12.66 59.63
CA ILE A 613 11.06 13.75 58.84
C ILE A 613 9.99 13.17 57.91
N GLU A 614 8.83 13.81 57.84
CA GLU A 614 7.81 13.50 56.85
C GLU A 614 7.43 14.74 56.03
N TRP A 615 6.79 14.51 54.89
CA TRP A 615 6.22 15.55 54.04
C TRP A 615 4.95 15.06 53.36
N ASP A 616 4.13 15.99 52.87
CA ASP A 616 2.93 15.64 52.13
C ASP A 616 3.28 14.91 50.83
N ASN A 617 2.59 13.79 50.56
CA ASN A 617 2.84 12.94 49.41
C ASN A 617 2.59 13.70 48.09
N GLN A 618 3.67 14.08 47.40
CA GLN A 618 3.57 14.88 46.19
C GLN A 618 3.27 14.06 44.92
N GLN A 619 3.25 12.72 44.97
CA GLN A 619 3.19 11.86 43.77
C GLN A 619 1.94 12.10 42.91
N SER A 620 0.82 12.46 43.54
CA SER A 620 -0.45 12.76 42.87
C SER A 620 -0.57 14.21 42.35
N MET A 621 0.38 15.09 42.67
CA MET A 621 0.36 16.49 42.28
C MET A 621 0.54 16.69 40.77
N ASP A 622 -0.09 17.75 40.27
CA ASP A 622 -0.02 18.18 38.88
C ASP A 622 1.09 19.22 38.67
N VAL A 623 1.96 18.97 37.69
CA VAL A 623 3.07 19.85 37.29
C VAL A 623 2.84 20.30 35.85
N THR A 624 2.76 21.61 35.64
CA THR A 624 2.51 22.19 34.30
C THR A 624 3.81 22.41 33.54
N ILE A 625 4.02 21.66 32.46
CA ILE A 625 5.17 21.78 31.56
C ILE A 625 4.69 22.32 30.22
N ASN A 626 5.15 23.52 29.82
CA ASN A 626 4.79 24.15 28.54
C ASN A 626 3.27 24.14 28.23
N GLY A 627 2.46 24.38 29.27
CA GLY A 627 0.99 24.42 29.19
C GLY A 627 0.28 23.06 29.17
N GLU A 628 1.00 21.95 29.33
CA GLU A 628 0.43 20.60 29.50
C GLU A 628 0.66 20.11 30.94
N VAL A 629 -0.31 19.39 31.51
CA VAL A 629 -0.25 18.88 32.89
C VAL A 629 0.32 17.46 32.90
N THR A 630 1.39 17.24 33.66
CA THR A 630 2.02 15.93 33.89
C THR A 630 2.03 15.63 35.39
N LYS A 631 1.96 14.36 35.80
CA LYS A 631 2.04 14.00 37.22
C LYS A 631 3.48 14.10 37.73
N PHE A 632 3.62 14.58 38.96
CA PHE A 632 4.91 14.67 39.66
C PHE A 632 5.66 13.32 39.67
N SER A 633 4.94 12.21 39.86
CA SER A 633 5.46 10.83 39.81
C SER A 633 6.31 10.52 38.59
N ASP A 634 5.95 11.07 37.43
CA ASP A 634 6.55 10.69 36.14
C ASP A 634 7.87 11.44 35.90
N LEU A 635 8.04 12.58 36.59
CA LEU A 635 9.16 13.51 36.50
C LEU A 635 10.19 13.28 37.63
N PHE A 636 9.74 12.76 38.77
CA PHE A 636 10.48 12.64 40.03
C PHE A 636 11.55 11.53 40.02
N ASP A 637 12.81 11.92 40.26
CA ASP A 637 13.95 11.02 40.44
C ASP A 637 14.17 10.66 41.92
N ALA A 638 14.23 11.66 42.80
CA ALA A 638 14.49 11.48 44.23
C ALA A 638 14.16 12.74 45.03
N TYR A 639 13.95 12.58 46.33
CA TYR A 639 14.15 13.68 47.29
C TYR A 639 15.64 13.76 47.64
N VAL A 640 16.14 14.99 47.67
CA VAL A 640 17.50 15.34 48.09
C VAL A 640 17.40 15.95 49.49
N ILE A 641 17.92 15.25 50.49
CA ILE A 641 17.96 15.73 51.88
C ILE A 641 19.38 16.20 52.19
N LYS A 642 19.56 17.44 52.62
CA LYS A 642 20.79 17.98 53.19
C LYS A 642 20.58 18.24 54.68
N LEU A 643 21.40 17.61 55.51
CA LEU A 643 21.47 17.88 56.94
C LEU A 643 22.66 18.78 57.23
N THR A 644 22.48 19.76 58.12
CA THR A 644 23.57 20.59 58.65
C THR A 644 23.52 20.60 60.17
N HIS A 645 24.60 20.17 60.80
CA HIS A 645 24.76 20.17 62.27
C HIS A 645 25.10 21.55 62.81
N LYS A 646 24.87 21.77 64.12
CA LYS A 646 25.18 23.03 64.84
C LYS A 646 26.63 23.52 64.69
N ASN A 647 27.57 22.61 64.44
CA ASN A 647 28.99 22.90 64.19
C ASN A 647 29.31 23.31 62.72
N GLY A 648 28.31 23.38 61.84
CA GLY A 648 28.45 23.71 60.42
C GLY A 648 28.74 22.52 59.49
N ARG A 649 28.95 21.30 60.00
CA ARG A 649 29.15 20.11 59.17
C ARG A 649 27.86 19.77 58.42
N SER A 650 27.95 19.69 57.09
CA SER A 650 26.84 19.30 56.22
C SER A 650 27.03 17.87 55.68
N VAL A 651 25.92 17.13 55.51
CA VAL A 651 25.88 15.80 54.88
C VAL A 651 24.65 15.73 53.97
N GLN A 652 24.74 15.01 52.84
CA GLN A 652 23.67 14.93 51.85
C GLN A 652 23.28 13.46 51.58
N TYR A 653 21.97 13.23 51.54
CA TYR A 653 21.32 11.95 51.32
C TYR A 653 20.30 12.05 50.17
N ARG A 654 19.85 10.90 49.66
CA ARG A 654 18.74 10.81 48.70
C ARG A 654 17.79 9.70 49.10
N THR A 655 16.50 9.90 48.90
CA THR A 655 15.47 8.85 49.04
C THR A 655 14.50 8.87 47.86
N ARG A 656 13.82 7.73 47.64
CA ARG A 656 12.65 7.59 46.77
C ARG A 656 11.37 7.27 47.54
N ASP A 657 11.44 7.24 48.87
CA ASP A 657 10.27 7.22 49.73
C ASP A 657 9.42 8.49 49.44
N PRO A 658 8.10 8.35 49.19
CA PRO A 658 7.26 9.46 48.77
C PRO A 658 6.82 10.37 49.93
N GLU A 659 6.99 9.94 51.19
CA GLU A 659 6.34 10.54 52.36
C GLU A 659 7.28 10.81 53.53
N SER A 660 8.38 10.05 53.69
CA SER A 660 9.24 10.18 54.86
C SER A 660 10.71 9.82 54.65
N TRP A 661 11.55 10.27 55.57
CA TRP A 661 12.93 9.81 55.69
C TRP A 661 13.41 9.90 57.15
N THR A 662 14.10 8.85 57.58
CA THR A 662 14.61 8.71 58.95
C THR A 662 16.12 8.88 58.96
N TYR A 663 16.59 9.83 59.78
CA TYR A 663 18.00 9.99 60.11
C TYR A 663 18.29 9.30 61.45
N THR A 664 19.05 8.21 61.41
CA THR A 664 19.20 7.34 62.58
C THR A 664 20.27 7.82 63.57
N LEU A 665 20.15 7.39 64.83
CA LEU A 665 21.12 7.70 65.89
C LEU A 665 22.55 7.32 65.46
N ASP A 666 22.75 6.15 64.85
CA ASP A 666 24.05 5.69 64.32
C ASP A 666 24.61 6.65 63.27
N GLN A 667 23.78 7.15 62.36
CA GLN A 667 24.18 8.14 61.35
C GLN A 667 24.54 9.46 62.02
N ASN A 668 23.82 9.87 63.06
CA ASN A 668 24.13 11.08 63.82
C ASN A 668 25.46 10.96 64.58
N GLN A 669 25.70 9.84 65.26
CA GLN A 669 26.97 9.56 65.93
C GLN A 669 28.15 9.54 64.94
N PHE A 670 28.01 8.86 63.79
CA PHE A 670 29.04 8.80 62.74
C PHE A 670 29.36 10.18 62.14
N ASN A 671 28.35 11.02 61.96
CA ASN A 671 28.52 12.39 61.49
C ASN A 671 28.97 13.37 62.60
N GLY A 672 29.11 12.91 63.84
CA GLY A 672 29.40 13.72 65.02
C GLY A 672 28.12 14.14 65.72
N LEU A 673 27.84 13.50 66.86
CA LEU A 673 26.58 13.60 67.58
C LEU A 673 26.12 15.06 67.79
N SER A 674 24.91 15.39 67.34
CA SER A 674 24.35 16.73 67.44
C SER A 674 22.86 16.70 67.77
N ARG A 675 22.45 17.51 68.75
CA ARG A 675 21.05 17.72 69.16
C ARG A 675 20.27 18.61 68.19
N GLU A 676 20.95 19.55 67.54
CA GLU A 676 20.36 20.59 66.69
C GLU A 676 20.77 20.36 65.24
N ILE A 677 19.79 20.02 64.41
CA ILE A 677 19.96 19.61 63.03
C ILE A 677 19.09 20.49 62.15
N VAL A 678 19.71 21.21 61.21
CA VAL A 678 19.00 21.88 60.12
C VAL A 678 18.76 20.87 59.02
N VAL A 679 17.49 20.67 58.65
CA VAL A 679 17.05 19.80 57.56
C VAL A 679 16.66 20.67 56.37
N GLU A 680 17.24 20.40 55.21
CA GLU A 680 16.87 21.02 53.93
C GLU A 680 16.46 19.90 52.96
N VAL A 681 15.27 20.00 52.36
CA VAL A 681 14.75 18.99 51.42
C VAL A 681 14.33 19.67 50.11
N ALA A 682 14.76 19.11 48.99
CA ALA A 682 14.27 19.46 47.66
C ALA A 682 13.81 18.21 46.91
N ALA A 683 12.77 18.36 46.08
CA ALA A 683 12.43 17.36 45.07
C ALA A 683 13.38 17.51 43.87
N ARG A 684 13.82 16.41 43.26
CA ARG A 684 14.70 16.39 42.09
C ARG A 684 14.07 15.58 40.95
N ALA A 685 14.19 16.06 39.72
CA ALA A 685 13.65 15.43 38.52
C ALA A 685 14.71 14.77 37.62
N TYR A 686 14.25 13.91 36.71
CA TYR A 686 15.08 13.22 35.70
C TYR A 686 15.75 14.13 34.66
N ASN A 687 15.37 15.41 34.56
CA ASN A 687 16.12 16.41 33.78
C ASN A 687 17.28 17.05 34.56
N GLY A 688 17.37 16.82 35.88
CA GLY A 688 18.36 17.42 36.77
C GLY A 688 17.90 18.70 37.48
N SER A 689 16.70 19.21 37.20
CA SER A 689 16.09 20.31 37.97
C SER A 689 15.77 19.88 39.40
N GLU A 690 15.90 20.82 40.33
CA GLU A 690 15.53 20.65 41.74
C GLU A 690 14.50 21.74 42.13
N SER A 691 13.60 21.42 43.07
CA SER A 691 12.65 22.41 43.63
C SER A 691 13.38 23.48 44.44
N ALA A 692 12.67 24.54 44.84
CA ALA A 692 13.13 25.32 45.98
C ALA A 692 13.29 24.42 47.22
N THR A 693 14.24 24.73 48.09
CA THR A 693 14.52 23.95 49.29
C THR A 693 13.54 24.27 50.41
N ALA A 694 12.80 23.28 50.85
CA ALA A 694 12.08 23.32 52.12
C ALA A 694 13.10 23.25 53.26
N ARG A 695 13.00 24.13 54.27
CA ARG A 695 13.96 24.20 55.38
C ARG A 695 13.28 24.14 56.74
N LEU A 696 13.77 23.24 57.58
CA LEU A 696 13.32 22.98 58.94
C LEU A 696 14.54 22.98 59.88
N VAL A 697 14.33 23.34 61.14
CA VAL A 697 15.29 23.07 62.21
C VAL A 697 14.61 22.08 63.15
N ALA A 698 15.34 21.02 63.52
CA ALA A 698 14.92 20.01 64.48
C ALA A 698 15.92 19.98 65.65
N LEU A 699 15.40 20.07 66.87
CA LEU A 699 16.14 20.05 68.12
C LEU A 699 15.63 18.89 69.00
N ASN A 700 16.53 18.04 69.50
CA ASN A 700 16.22 17.18 70.64
C ASN A 700 16.69 17.87 71.93
N PRO A 701 15.78 18.38 72.78
CA PRO A 701 16.13 19.04 74.04
C PRO A 701 16.55 18.00 75.10
N GLN A 702 17.50 18.36 75.98
CA GLN A 702 17.88 17.48 77.10
C GLN A 702 16.67 17.16 78.01
N HIS A 703 16.64 15.93 78.54
CA HIS A 703 15.53 15.35 79.30
C HIS A 703 14.96 16.29 80.38
N LYS A 704 13.62 16.33 80.49
CA LYS A 704 12.90 17.17 81.46
C LYS A 704 13.32 16.83 82.92
N PRO A 705 13.36 17.84 83.83
CA PRO A 705 13.91 17.67 85.17
C PRO A 705 13.15 16.68 86.06
N ILE A 706 13.90 15.98 86.92
CA ILE A 706 13.38 14.94 87.82
C ILE A 706 12.39 15.52 88.84
N LYS A 707 11.24 14.85 88.98
CA LYS A 707 10.24 15.15 90.03
C LYS A 707 10.26 14.10 91.13
N GLY A 708 9.95 14.53 92.35
CA GLY A 708 9.87 13.64 93.52
C GLY A 708 11.23 13.06 93.98
N PHE A 709 12.35 13.64 93.55
CA PHE A 709 13.68 13.16 93.96
C PHE A 709 13.84 13.19 95.48
N SER A 710 14.20 12.04 96.03
CA SER A 710 14.39 11.83 97.46
C SER A 710 15.53 10.84 97.71
N ALA A 711 16.20 10.99 98.85
CA ALA A 711 17.28 10.11 99.27
C ALA A 711 17.05 9.59 100.69
N ARG A 712 17.37 8.33 100.95
CA ARG A 712 17.30 7.69 102.27
C ARG A 712 18.61 6.94 102.54
N GLY A 713 19.16 7.11 103.73
CA GLY A 713 20.34 6.36 104.16
C GLY A 713 19.96 4.94 104.54
N GLY A 714 20.68 3.95 104.02
CA GLY A 714 20.66 2.57 104.50
C GLY A 714 21.97 2.19 105.18
N PHE A 715 22.19 0.88 105.35
CA PHE A 715 23.46 0.35 105.86
C PHE A 715 24.54 0.43 104.76
N GLY A 716 25.43 1.42 104.85
CA GLY A 716 26.59 1.59 103.93
C GLY A 716 26.27 2.07 102.50
N ALA A 717 25.00 2.07 102.10
CA ALA A 717 24.54 2.58 100.81
C ALA A 717 23.43 3.62 100.98
N VAL A 718 23.40 4.61 100.09
CA VAL A 718 22.26 5.51 99.91
C VAL A 718 21.26 4.85 98.97
N PHE A 719 19.98 4.91 99.31
CA PHE A 719 18.87 4.60 98.41
C PHE A 719 18.25 5.91 97.93
N VAL A 720 18.37 6.22 96.65
CA VAL A 720 17.72 7.36 95.99
C VAL A 720 16.51 6.86 95.20
N SER A 721 15.42 7.63 95.20
CA SER A 721 14.22 7.36 94.41
C SER A 721 13.51 8.63 93.96
N TRP A 722 12.75 8.51 92.87
CA TRP A 722 12.05 9.59 92.19
C TRP A 722 10.80 9.06 91.45
N ASN A 723 9.97 9.96 90.94
CA ASN A 723 8.79 9.57 90.16
C ASN A 723 9.22 8.92 88.84
N ASN A 724 8.53 7.84 88.42
CA ASN A 724 8.75 7.21 87.11
C ASN A 724 8.12 8.05 85.98
N GLU A 725 8.71 9.21 85.69
CA GLU A 725 8.31 10.19 84.67
C GLU A 725 9.44 10.33 83.63
N ILE A 726 9.74 9.23 82.94
CA ILE A 726 10.79 9.14 81.91
C ILE A 726 10.27 9.50 80.51
N GLU A 727 11.20 9.85 79.62
CA GLU A 727 10.94 10.23 78.22
C GLU A 727 11.42 9.14 77.25
N ASN A 728 10.97 9.20 75.99
CA ASN A 728 11.15 8.11 75.02
C ASN A 728 12.62 7.83 74.63
N ASP A 729 13.51 8.79 74.89
CA ASP A 729 14.96 8.79 74.66
C ASP A 729 15.79 8.74 75.95
N TYR A 730 15.16 8.44 77.09
CA TYR A 730 15.85 8.22 78.38
C TYR A 730 16.96 7.17 78.26
N ALA A 731 18.21 7.57 78.53
CA ALA A 731 19.37 6.66 78.56
C ALA A 731 19.84 6.35 80.00
N GLY A 732 19.59 7.25 80.94
CA GLY A 732 19.91 7.02 82.35
C GLY A 732 19.66 8.21 83.25
N THR A 733 19.94 8.00 84.53
CA THR A 733 19.97 9.04 85.57
C THR A 733 21.40 9.15 86.07
N VAL A 734 21.91 10.38 86.17
CA VAL A 734 23.13 10.68 86.91
C VAL A 734 22.77 11.35 88.22
N ILE A 735 23.31 10.81 89.31
CA ILE A 735 23.18 11.32 90.66
C ILE A 735 24.53 11.90 91.05
N GLN A 736 24.55 13.19 91.38
CA GLN A 736 25.70 13.86 91.96
C GLN A 736 25.54 13.96 93.47
N TYR A 737 26.60 13.64 94.20
CA TYR A 737 26.68 13.77 95.65
C TYR A 737 27.95 14.52 96.06
N ALA A 738 27.81 15.47 96.98
CA ALA A 738 28.85 16.43 97.37
C ALA A 738 28.81 16.67 98.89
N SER A 739 29.91 17.17 99.46
CA SER A 739 29.96 17.59 100.88
C SER A 739 29.36 18.98 101.13
N ASN A 740 29.05 19.71 100.06
CA ASN A 740 28.56 21.09 100.08
C ASN A 740 27.45 21.31 99.04
N ALA A 741 26.52 22.22 99.34
CA ALA A 741 25.35 22.52 98.51
C ALA A 741 25.69 23.14 97.14
N GLU A 742 26.90 23.70 96.99
CA GLU A 742 27.42 24.26 95.73
C GLU A 742 28.00 23.19 94.78
N PHE A 743 28.00 21.91 95.20
CA PHE A 743 28.51 20.76 94.42
C PHE A 743 29.97 20.89 93.94
N THR A 744 30.81 21.65 94.66
CA THR A 744 32.20 21.93 94.26
C THR A 744 33.15 20.73 94.34
N ASP A 745 32.81 19.69 95.10
CA ASP A 745 33.55 18.43 95.23
C ASP A 745 32.75 17.21 94.72
N ALA A 746 31.75 17.45 93.86
CA ALA A 746 30.75 16.47 93.49
C ALA A 746 31.34 15.21 92.82
N ARG A 747 30.86 14.05 93.29
CA ARG A 747 31.07 12.74 92.69
C ARG A 747 29.80 12.32 91.98
N SER A 748 29.93 11.64 90.84
CA SER A 748 28.79 11.23 90.02
C SER A 748 28.64 9.70 90.03
N VAL A 749 27.41 9.22 90.20
CA VAL A 749 27.01 7.82 89.95
C VAL A 749 25.94 7.83 88.87
N SER A 750 26.11 7.05 87.81
CA SER A 750 25.08 6.84 86.78
C SER A 750 24.35 5.51 86.99
N THR A 751 23.08 5.47 86.59
CA THR A 751 22.21 4.28 86.62
C THR A 751 21.28 4.31 85.41
N ASN A 752 20.86 3.13 84.94
CA ASN A 752 19.81 2.99 83.91
C ASN A 752 18.43 2.70 84.52
N SER A 753 18.32 2.54 85.85
CA SER A 753 17.04 2.35 86.53
C SER A 753 16.17 3.61 86.43
N VAL A 754 14.87 3.43 86.24
CA VAL A 754 13.92 4.50 85.88
C VAL A 754 13.27 5.22 87.07
N SER A 755 13.40 4.67 88.29
CA SER A 755 12.71 5.21 89.48
C SER A 755 13.52 5.21 90.78
N HIS A 756 14.64 4.47 90.83
CA HIS A 756 15.46 4.33 92.04
C HIS A 756 16.83 3.76 91.74
N THR A 757 17.83 4.04 92.57
CA THR A 757 19.08 3.26 92.59
C THR A 757 19.68 3.29 93.99
N SER A 758 20.62 2.38 94.26
CA SER A 758 21.51 2.49 95.42
C SER A 758 22.97 2.53 95.00
N PHE A 759 23.80 3.15 95.84
CA PHE A 759 25.24 3.18 95.70
C PHE A 759 25.93 3.40 97.06
N ASP A 760 27.14 2.89 97.20
CA ASP A 760 27.89 2.91 98.45
C ASP A 760 28.39 4.33 98.78
N VAL A 761 28.09 4.80 99.98
CA VAL A 761 28.55 6.08 100.52
C VAL A 761 28.89 5.88 101.99
N ALA A 762 30.05 6.37 102.43
CA ALA A 762 30.46 6.29 103.82
C ALA A 762 29.58 7.19 104.71
N ASP A 763 29.43 6.86 106.00
CA ASP A 763 28.63 7.64 106.93
C ASP A 763 29.06 9.12 106.97
N GLY A 764 28.11 10.03 106.77
CA GLY A 764 28.36 11.46 106.63
C GLY A 764 27.12 12.28 106.32
N GLU A 765 27.34 13.57 106.09
CA GLU A 765 26.32 14.53 105.64
C GLU A 765 26.64 14.92 104.19
N TYR A 766 25.65 14.78 103.31
CA TYR A 766 25.81 14.96 101.87
C TYR A 766 24.65 15.75 101.27
N PHE A 767 24.96 16.52 100.23
CA PHE A 767 23.98 17.10 99.33
C PHE A 767 23.93 16.24 98.07
N LEU A 768 22.74 15.76 97.72
CA LEU A 768 22.49 14.97 96.52
C LEU A 768 21.59 15.73 95.55
N ARG A 769 21.91 15.66 94.26
CA ARG A 769 20.99 16.07 93.18
C ARG A 769 21.04 15.02 92.08
N ALA A 770 19.96 14.88 91.33
CA ALA A 770 19.94 13.97 90.20
C ALA A 770 19.38 14.65 88.96
N GLY A 771 19.86 14.23 87.80
CA GLY A 771 19.37 14.64 86.49
C GLY A 771 19.22 13.43 85.60
N HIS A 772 18.10 13.35 84.88
CA HIS A 772 17.97 12.41 83.77
C HIS A 772 18.85 12.89 82.61
N TYR A 773 19.33 11.94 81.82
CA TYR A 773 20.03 12.22 80.58
C TYR A 773 19.53 11.28 79.48
N ASP A 774 19.43 11.83 78.28
CA ASP A 774 19.04 11.10 77.08
C ASP A 774 20.22 10.43 76.37
N ILE A 775 19.90 9.68 75.32
CA ILE A 775 20.84 9.02 74.39
C ILE A 775 21.81 9.94 73.63
N PHE A 776 21.54 11.26 73.57
CA PHE A 776 22.43 12.24 72.93
C PHE A 776 23.53 12.71 73.88
N GLY A 777 23.37 12.53 75.20
CA GLY A 777 24.46 12.60 76.16
C GLY A 777 24.15 13.30 77.48
N VAL A 778 25.22 13.53 78.26
CA VAL A 778 25.18 14.16 79.60
C VAL A 778 25.47 15.67 79.56
N ASP A 779 25.26 16.30 78.41
CA ASP A 779 25.41 17.74 78.18
C ASP A 779 24.18 18.52 78.66
N ASP A 780 24.39 19.70 79.27
CA ASP A 780 23.36 20.64 79.73
C ASP A 780 22.20 20.02 80.56
N ILE A 781 22.50 18.99 81.37
CA ILE A 781 21.55 18.31 82.26
C ILE A 781 20.82 19.28 83.18
N THR A 782 19.48 19.19 83.20
CA THR A 782 18.65 19.92 84.16
C THR A 782 18.53 19.12 85.47
N TRP A 783 19.23 19.59 86.50
CA TRP A 783 19.27 18.94 87.82
C TRP A 783 18.02 19.17 88.66
N SER A 784 17.71 18.22 89.54
CA SER A 784 16.77 18.38 90.65
C SER A 784 17.22 19.48 91.63
N GLU A 785 16.31 19.89 92.51
CA GLU A 785 16.69 20.57 93.75
C GLU A 785 17.66 19.70 94.59
N SER A 786 18.44 20.37 95.44
CA SER A 786 19.46 19.74 96.28
C SER A 786 18.84 19.09 97.52
N TYR A 787 18.92 17.77 97.61
CA TYR A 787 18.42 16.97 98.73
C TYR A 787 19.53 16.74 99.76
N PHE A 788 19.34 17.26 100.98
CA PHE A 788 20.26 17.00 102.09
C PHE A 788 19.98 15.62 102.70
N LEU A 789 21.01 14.77 102.80
CA LEU A 789 20.95 13.47 103.45
C LEU A 789 22.03 13.34 104.53
N LYS A 790 21.64 12.72 105.65
CA LYS A 790 22.55 12.23 106.69
C LYS A 790 22.44 10.71 106.76
N MET A 791 23.56 10.00 106.64
CA MET A 791 23.60 8.55 106.79
C MET A 791 23.73 8.13 108.25
N SER A 792 23.02 7.07 108.62
CA SER A 792 23.04 6.43 109.94
C SER A 792 22.41 5.04 109.82
N SER A 793 23.00 4.04 110.45
CA SER A 793 22.83 2.62 110.12
C SER A 793 22.25 1.78 111.27
N GLN A 794 20.98 2.01 111.63
CA GLN A 794 20.24 1.19 112.61
C GLN A 794 18.75 1.04 112.21
N ILE A 795 18.19 -0.16 112.40
CA ILE A 795 16.82 -0.54 111.96
C ILE A 795 16.13 -1.37 113.07
N SER A 796 14.80 -1.25 113.19
CA SER A 796 13.92 -2.07 114.03
C SER A 796 12.68 -2.47 113.23
N TRP A 797 12.13 -3.66 113.50
CA TRP A 797 10.92 -4.21 112.87
C TRP A 797 10.04 -4.87 113.95
N ASP A 798 8.72 -4.87 113.77
CA ASP A 798 7.75 -5.54 114.65
C ASP A 798 6.53 -6.12 113.89
N GLU A 799 5.68 -6.86 114.60
CA GLU A 799 4.94 -8.03 114.08
C GLU A 799 3.80 -7.74 113.06
N GLN A 800 3.59 -6.48 112.66
CA GLN A 800 2.42 -6.07 111.88
C GLN A 800 2.48 -6.45 110.37
N ASP A 801 3.69 -6.69 109.84
CA ASP A 801 3.92 -7.03 108.42
C ASP A 801 3.46 -8.47 108.02
N LYS A 802 2.90 -9.26 108.96
CA LYS A 802 2.48 -10.65 108.72
C LYS A 802 1.08 -10.83 108.16
N GLU A 803 0.13 -9.95 108.51
CA GLU A 803 -1.30 -10.17 108.18
C GLU A 803 -1.69 -9.65 106.78
N ALA A 804 -0.89 -8.74 106.21
CA ALA A 804 -1.18 -8.13 104.89
C ALA A 804 -0.95 -9.08 103.69
N LEU A 805 -0.54 -10.34 103.90
CA LEU A 805 -0.12 -11.25 102.84
C LEU A 805 -1.23 -12.20 102.33
N GLU A 806 -2.35 -12.35 103.06
CA GLU A 806 -3.39 -13.35 102.73
C GLU A 806 -4.51 -12.83 101.81
N ASP A 807 -4.66 -11.51 101.63
CA ASP A 807 -5.78 -10.88 100.87
C ASP A 807 -5.61 -10.93 99.32
N LEU A 808 -4.59 -11.63 98.81
CA LEU A 808 -4.14 -11.53 97.41
C LEU A 808 -4.63 -12.67 96.48
N ILE A 809 -5.40 -13.64 96.97
CA ILE A 809 -5.71 -14.88 96.22
C ILE A 809 -7.23 -15.15 96.17
N GLY A 810 -7.93 -14.49 95.24
CA GLY A 810 -9.39 -14.58 95.12
C GLY A 810 -10.02 -14.12 93.79
N LEU A 811 -9.34 -14.31 92.65
CA LEU A 811 -9.80 -13.84 91.33
C LEU A 811 -10.28 -14.99 90.42
N GLN A 812 -11.55 -15.41 90.56
CA GLN A 812 -12.13 -16.45 89.68
C GLN A 812 -13.56 -16.19 89.15
N ASP A 813 -14.25 -15.13 89.61
CA ASP A 813 -15.65 -14.84 89.24
C ASP A 813 -15.84 -13.83 88.08
N ARG A 814 -14.88 -13.72 87.14
CA ARG A 814 -14.91 -12.70 86.06
C ARG A 814 -14.69 -13.22 84.63
N LEU A 815 -14.93 -14.51 84.38
CA LEU A 815 -14.64 -15.14 83.07
C LEU A 815 -15.87 -15.39 82.19
N ASP A 816 -17.06 -15.57 82.76
CA ASP A 816 -18.21 -16.13 82.01
C ASP A 816 -19.05 -15.11 81.21
N GLU A 817 -18.90 -13.81 81.46
CA GLU A 817 -19.79 -12.78 80.89
C GLU A 817 -19.49 -12.45 79.41
N THR A 818 -18.27 -12.67 78.93
CA THR A 818 -17.79 -12.16 77.63
C THR A 818 -18.09 -13.07 76.41
N ILE A 819 -18.73 -14.23 76.59
CA ILE A 819 -18.87 -15.25 75.53
C ILE A 819 -20.24 -15.21 74.82
N GLN A 820 -21.30 -14.66 75.41
CA GLN A 820 -22.65 -14.75 74.82
C GLN A 820 -22.93 -13.78 73.66
N GLU A 821 -22.28 -12.60 73.59
CA GLU A 821 -22.66 -11.57 72.62
C GLU A 821 -22.22 -11.85 71.17
N ALA A 822 -21.23 -12.72 70.97
CA ALA A 822 -20.56 -12.88 69.67
C ALA A 822 -21.31 -13.72 68.61
N LEU A 823 -22.37 -14.46 68.99
CA LEU A 823 -22.95 -15.51 68.14
C LEU A 823 -24.26 -15.17 67.42
N GLN A 824 -25.03 -14.16 67.85
CA GLN A 824 -26.37 -13.92 67.29
C GLN A 824 -26.42 -13.18 65.94
N GLN A 825 -25.30 -12.67 65.42
CA GLN A 825 -25.31 -11.73 64.28
C GLN A 825 -25.00 -12.36 62.91
N ALA A 826 -24.72 -13.67 62.84
CA ALA A 826 -24.27 -14.34 61.61
C ALA A 826 -25.40 -14.97 60.77
N ASP A 827 -26.37 -15.66 61.39
CA ASP A 827 -27.28 -16.57 60.67
C ASP A 827 -28.33 -15.88 59.79
N ALA A 828 -28.73 -14.64 60.14
CA ALA A 828 -29.94 -14.01 59.59
C ALA A 828 -29.91 -13.67 58.07
N ASN A 829 -28.75 -13.75 57.40
CA ASN A 829 -28.59 -13.31 56.01
C ASN A 829 -28.55 -14.43 54.95
N ALA A 830 -28.54 -15.71 55.35
CA ALA A 830 -28.41 -16.82 54.39
C ALA A 830 -29.75 -17.22 53.72
N ASP A 831 -30.80 -17.46 54.51
CA ASP A 831 -32.03 -18.13 54.05
C ASP A 831 -32.84 -17.35 53.00
N ILE A 832 -32.87 -16.02 53.09
CA ILE A 832 -33.72 -15.14 52.28
C ILE A 832 -33.41 -15.25 50.77
N LYS A 833 -32.22 -15.75 50.39
CA LYS A 833 -31.79 -15.86 48.99
C LYS A 833 -32.19 -17.18 48.32
N ILE A 834 -32.48 -18.23 49.08
CA ILE A 834 -32.75 -19.59 48.55
C ILE A 834 -34.23 -19.79 48.21
N ASP A 835 -35.17 -19.33 49.05
CA ASP A 835 -36.62 -19.50 48.83
C ASP A 835 -37.12 -18.84 47.52
N ARG A 836 -36.45 -17.76 47.07
CA ARG A 836 -36.88 -16.99 45.89
C ARG A 836 -36.62 -17.70 44.56
N LEU A 837 -35.60 -18.57 44.48
CA LEU A 837 -35.26 -19.30 43.25
C LEU A 837 -36.20 -20.48 42.99
N HIS A 838 -36.70 -21.14 44.04
CA HIS A 838 -37.63 -22.27 43.88
C HIS A 838 -39.00 -21.89 43.28
N LYS A 839 -39.47 -20.65 43.52
CA LYS A 839 -40.82 -20.20 43.16
C LYS A 839 -41.01 -19.78 41.70
N GLN A 840 -39.95 -19.64 40.91
CA GLN A 840 -40.07 -19.27 39.49
C GLN A 840 -40.16 -20.49 38.57
N VAL A 841 -39.45 -21.58 38.91
CA VAL A 841 -39.39 -22.83 38.11
C VAL A 841 -40.71 -23.62 38.15
N THR A 842 -41.54 -23.43 39.19
CA THR A 842 -42.75 -24.23 39.43
C THR A 842 -43.95 -23.87 38.54
N THR A 843 -43.89 -22.79 37.77
CA THR A 843 -45.06 -22.23 37.06
C THR A 843 -45.15 -22.65 35.59
N GLU A 844 -44.03 -22.95 34.92
CA GLU A 844 -43.99 -23.14 33.46
C GLU A 844 -44.39 -24.55 32.99
N THR A 845 -44.31 -25.58 33.83
CA THR A 845 -44.69 -26.96 33.47
C THR A 845 -46.09 -27.40 33.92
N GLY A 846 -46.75 -26.66 34.81
CA GLY A 846 -48.05 -27.07 35.37
C GLY A 846 -49.23 -26.95 34.40
N GLN A 847 -49.26 -25.92 33.56
CA GLN A 847 -50.45 -25.59 32.77
C GLN A 847 -50.58 -26.31 31.42
N ALA A 848 -49.50 -26.90 30.89
CA ALA A 848 -49.53 -27.62 29.62
C ALA A 848 -50.03 -29.08 29.75
N VAL A 849 -49.89 -29.69 30.93
CA VAL A 849 -50.12 -31.14 31.14
C VAL A 849 -51.60 -31.48 31.28
N ASP A 850 -52.41 -30.64 31.94
CA ASP A 850 -53.85 -30.90 32.15
C ASP A 850 -54.68 -30.87 30.85
N ALA A 851 -54.23 -30.12 29.84
CA ALA A 851 -54.86 -30.15 28.51
C ALA A 851 -54.71 -31.52 27.84
N ALA A 852 -53.47 -32.05 27.80
CA ALA A 852 -53.14 -33.31 27.12
C ALA A 852 -53.87 -34.53 27.72
N VAL A 853 -54.12 -34.53 29.03
CA VAL A 853 -54.83 -35.61 29.74
C VAL A 853 -56.36 -35.55 29.51
N THR A 854 -56.90 -34.39 29.12
CA THR A 854 -58.34 -34.20 28.89
C THR A 854 -58.77 -34.68 27.50
N ASP A 855 -58.02 -34.35 26.45
CA ASP A 855 -58.38 -34.76 25.08
C ASP A 855 -58.21 -36.27 24.86
N LEU A 856 -57.15 -36.89 25.41
CA LEU A 856 -56.94 -38.34 25.31
C LEU A 856 -58.07 -39.18 25.91
N LYS A 857 -58.81 -38.65 26.90
CA LYS A 857 -59.96 -39.34 27.50
C LYS A 857 -61.26 -39.22 26.68
N LYS A 858 -61.34 -38.26 25.75
CA LYS A 858 -62.43 -38.18 24.75
C LYS A 858 -62.20 -39.16 23.60
N VAL A 859 -60.99 -39.14 23.04
CA VAL A 859 -60.61 -39.91 21.82
C VAL A 859 -60.85 -41.42 21.96
N VAL A 860 -60.74 -41.99 23.16
CA VAL A 860 -60.96 -43.43 23.39
C VAL A 860 -62.45 -43.80 23.41
N ALA A 861 -63.33 -42.94 23.95
CA ALA A 861 -64.75 -43.26 24.15
C ALA A 861 -65.58 -43.21 22.85
N ASP A 862 -65.29 -42.25 21.96
CA ASP A 862 -66.02 -42.11 20.68
C ASP A 862 -65.63 -43.18 19.64
N SER A 863 -64.54 -43.94 19.89
CA SER A 863 -63.95 -44.90 18.95
C SER A 863 -64.76 -46.20 18.78
N GLU A 864 -65.49 -46.63 19.82
CA GLU A 864 -66.14 -47.96 19.85
C GLU A 864 -67.61 -47.93 19.41
N SER A 865 -68.30 -46.79 19.53
CA SER A 865 -69.76 -46.71 19.28
C SER A 865 -70.15 -46.39 17.82
N ALA A 866 -69.21 -45.98 16.97
CA ALA A 866 -69.48 -45.55 15.58
C ALA A 866 -69.00 -46.53 14.49
N GLN A 867 -68.40 -47.68 14.85
CA GLN A 867 -67.95 -48.68 13.87
C GLN A 867 -69.11 -49.37 13.14
N ALA A 868 -70.33 -49.27 13.67
CA ALA A 868 -71.56 -49.80 13.07
C ALA A 868 -72.02 -49.04 11.80
N THR A 869 -71.63 -47.78 11.60
CA THR A 869 -72.11 -46.95 10.47
C THR A 869 -71.24 -47.07 9.21
N LYS A 870 -70.02 -47.65 9.33
CA LYS A 870 -69.03 -47.66 8.24
C LYS A 870 -69.34 -48.63 7.09
N ILE A 871 -70.26 -49.57 7.24
CA ILE A 871 -70.61 -50.52 6.16
C ILE A 871 -71.60 -49.91 5.15
N GLU A 872 -72.48 -49.00 5.57
CA GLU A 872 -73.43 -48.32 4.66
C GLU A 872 -72.73 -47.22 3.83
N GLN A 873 -71.80 -46.46 4.42
CA GLN A 873 -71.09 -45.39 3.71
C GLN A 873 -70.16 -45.91 2.60
N VAL A 874 -69.60 -47.12 2.76
CA VAL A 874 -68.85 -47.82 1.70
C VAL A 874 -69.69 -48.04 0.43
N ARG A 875 -71.03 -48.01 0.53
CA ARG A 875 -71.95 -48.13 -0.61
C ARG A 875 -72.45 -46.80 -1.18
N VAL A 876 -71.98 -45.65 -0.68
CA VAL A 876 -72.35 -44.32 -1.18
C VAL A 876 -71.13 -43.51 -1.64
N GLU A 877 -69.95 -43.67 -1.02
CA GLU A 877 -68.72 -43.04 -1.55
C GLU A 877 -68.24 -43.64 -2.89
N MET A 878 -68.72 -44.84 -3.26
CA MET A 878 -68.48 -45.42 -4.59
C MET A 878 -69.27 -44.76 -5.73
N ASP A 879 -70.32 -43.98 -5.46
CA ASP A 879 -71.03 -43.18 -6.48
C ASP A 879 -70.41 -41.78 -6.70
N GLY A 880 -69.48 -41.37 -5.83
CA GLY A 880 -68.85 -40.03 -5.87
C GLY A 880 -67.42 -39.97 -6.41
N LYS A 881 -66.62 -41.04 -6.25
CA LYS A 881 -65.18 -41.02 -6.54
C LYS A 881 -64.83 -41.55 -7.94
N VAL A 882 -65.29 -40.86 -8.98
CA VAL A 882 -64.86 -41.12 -10.37
C VAL A 882 -63.45 -40.55 -10.59
N ALA A 883 -62.50 -41.42 -10.96
CA ALA A 883 -61.20 -41.00 -11.49
C ALA A 883 -61.40 -40.36 -12.88
N GLY A 884 -61.55 -39.04 -12.90
CA GLY A 884 -61.98 -38.29 -14.09
C GLY A 884 -60.82 -37.87 -14.99
N VAL A 885 -60.94 -38.13 -16.29
CA VAL A 885 -60.13 -37.50 -17.34
C VAL A 885 -60.88 -36.25 -17.81
N ASN A 886 -60.51 -35.08 -17.29
CA ASN A 886 -61.06 -33.81 -17.74
C ASN A 886 -60.27 -33.32 -18.96
N GLN A 887 -60.95 -33.29 -20.11
CA GLN A 887 -60.46 -32.71 -21.35
C GLN A 887 -61.31 -31.48 -21.69
N GLU A 888 -60.69 -30.30 -21.75
CA GLU A 888 -61.37 -29.03 -22.07
C GLU A 888 -60.68 -28.39 -23.29
N MET A 889 -61.48 -28.03 -24.30
CA MET A 889 -61.01 -27.28 -25.47
C MET A 889 -61.91 -26.06 -25.65
N ASP A 890 -61.29 -24.88 -25.74
CA ASP A 890 -62.01 -23.62 -25.97
C ASP A 890 -61.25 -22.76 -26.97
N SER A 891 -61.97 -22.24 -27.97
CA SER A 891 -61.43 -21.39 -29.03
C SER A 891 -62.35 -20.20 -29.25
N LYS A 892 -61.94 -19.02 -28.80
CA LYS A 892 -62.77 -17.81 -28.81
C LYS A 892 -62.08 -16.65 -29.53
N ILE A 893 -62.89 -15.91 -30.27
CA ILE A 893 -62.51 -14.68 -30.97
C ILE A 893 -63.18 -13.51 -30.26
N ASP A 894 -62.39 -12.67 -29.59
CA ASP A 894 -62.84 -11.37 -29.12
C ASP A 894 -62.88 -10.41 -30.32
N THR A 895 -64.08 -10.15 -30.83
CA THR A 895 -64.32 -9.28 -32.01
C THR A 895 -64.17 -7.80 -31.71
N LEU A 896 -64.10 -7.38 -30.44
CA LEU A 896 -63.87 -5.99 -30.04
C LEU A 896 -62.37 -5.67 -29.92
N LYS A 897 -61.53 -6.67 -29.59
CA LYS A 897 -60.06 -6.54 -29.50
C LYS A 897 -59.30 -7.22 -30.65
N GLY A 898 -60.02 -7.89 -31.54
CA GLY A 898 -59.46 -8.70 -32.62
C GLY A 898 -58.52 -9.79 -32.11
N THR A 899 -58.81 -10.39 -30.95
CA THR A 899 -57.91 -11.35 -30.28
C THR A 899 -58.46 -12.76 -30.35
N ILE A 900 -57.66 -13.69 -30.87
CA ILE A 900 -57.96 -15.12 -30.96
C ILE A 900 -57.23 -15.81 -29.81
N ASN A 901 -57.97 -16.57 -29.00
CA ASN A 901 -57.45 -17.35 -27.89
C ASN A 901 -57.83 -18.82 -28.07
N SER A 902 -56.87 -19.72 -27.84
CA SER A 902 -57.05 -21.17 -27.90
C SER A 902 -56.49 -21.81 -26.63
N LYS A 903 -57.27 -22.70 -26.02
CA LYS A 903 -56.91 -23.46 -24.82
C LYS A 903 -57.15 -24.95 -25.04
N TYR A 904 -56.25 -25.77 -24.51
CA TYR A 904 -56.38 -27.22 -24.46
C TYR A 904 -55.88 -27.70 -23.09
N ASN A 905 -56.79 -28.23 -22.28
CA ASN A 905 -56.50 -28.77 -20.96
C ASN A 905 -56.71 -30.28 -20.99
N LEU A 906 -55.77 -31.04 -20.43
CA LEU A 906 -55.93 -32.46 -20.17
C LEU A 906 -55.44 -32.75 -18.74
N ALA A 907 -56.35 -33.16 -17.86
CA ALA A 907 -56.03 -33.45 -16.46
C ALA A 907 -56.70 -34.75 -16.01
N VAL A 908 -55.96 -35.58 -15.28
CA VAL A 908 -56.51 -36.69 -14.49
C VAL A 908 -56.60 -36.24 -13.03
N ASN A 909 -57.77 -36.43 -12.42
CA ASN A 909 -58.01 -36.13 -11.01
C ASN A 909 -58.35 -37.42 -10.26
N ALA A 910 -57.56 -37.71 -9.22
CA ALA A 910 -57.80 -38.79 -8.27
C ALA A 910 -57.91 -38.18 -6.86
N ASP A 911 -59.15 -38.07 -6.36
CA ASP A 911 -59.48 -37.66 -4.99
C ASP A 911 -58.82 -36.33 -4.56
N GLY A 912 -58.73 -35.36 -5.49
CA GLY A 912 -58.14 -34.04 -5.25
C GLY A 912 -56.66 -33.92 -5.62
N ARG A 913 -55.94 -35.03 -5.86
CA ARG A 913 -54.62 -34.98 -6.52
C ARG A 913 -54.81 -34.91 -8.03
N VAL A 914 -54.24 -33.88 -8.65
CA VAL A 914 -54.36 -33.61 -10.09
C VAL A 914 -53.00 -33.77 -10.76
N ALA A 915 -52.94 -34.63 -11.78
CA ALA A 915 -51.84 -34.68 -12.73
C ALA A 915 -52.36 -34.20 -14.10
N GLY A 916 -51.71 -33.23 -14.75
CA GLY A 916 -52.24 -32.68 -16.00
C GLY A 916 -51.33 -31.75 -16.77
N MET A 917 -51.73 -31.47 -18.01
CA MET A 917 -51.10 -30.56 -18.94
C MET A 917 -52.09 -29.47 -19.35
N HIS A 918 -51.71 -28.21 -19.15
CA HIS A 918 -52.44 -27.03 -19.59
C HIS A 918 -51.68 -26.36 -20.75
N MET A 919 -52.31 -26.27 -21.91
CA MET A 919 -51.79 -25.55 -23.08
C MET A 919 -52.68 -24.32 -23.36
N SER A 920 -52.06 -23.16 -23.50
CA SER A 920 -52.75 -21.94 -23.93
C SER A 920 -51.93 -21.10 -24.91
N ALA A 921 -52.61 -20.59 -25.93
CA ALA A 921 -52.05 -19.71 -26.94
C ALA A 921 -52.99 -18.55 -27.24
N SER A 922 -52.41 -17.38 -27.50
CA SER A 922 -53.10 -16.18 -27.95
C SER A 922 -52.38 -15.59 -29.15
N ASN A 923 -53.09 -14.88 -30.02
CA ASN A 923 -52.48 -13.98 -31.00
C ASN A 923 -52.24 -12.56 -30.44
N ASP A 924 -52.40 -12.37 -29.13
CA ASP A 924 -51.87 -11.22 -28.42
C ASP A 924 -50.50 -11.56 -27.81
N PRO A 925 -49.40 -10.90 -28.23
CA PRO A 925 -48.10 -11.01 -27.57
C PRO A 925 -48.19 -10.78 -26.05
N ALA A 926 -49.17 -9.99 -25.59
CA ALA A 926 -49.56 -9.82 -24.19
C ALA A 926 -49.58 -11.11 -23.36
N VAL A 927 -50.01 -12.21 -23.98
CA VAL A 927 -50.21 -13.49 -23.32
C VAL A 927 -49.23 -14.50 -23.95
N PRO A 928 -48.04 -14.71 -23.34
CA PRO A 928 -47.09 -15.67 -23.87
C PRO A 928 -47.73 -17.05 -23.94
N THR A 929 -47.44 -17.77 -25.03
CA THR A 929 -47.88 -19.16 -25.22
C THR A 929 -47.27 -20.04 -24.13
N LYS A 930 -48.10 -20.89 -23.50
CA LYS A 930 -47.72 -21.69 -22.34
C LYS A 930 -48.07 -23.15 -22.54
N VAL A 931 -47.16 -24.02 -22.12
CA VAL A 931 -47.42 -25.41 -21.75
C VAL A 931 -47.00 -25.54 -20.30
N ILE A 932 -47.92 -25.97 -19.43
CA ILE A 932 -47.69 -26.14 -17.99
C ILE A 932 -48.04 -27.57 -17.62
N PHE A 933 -47.14 -28.25 -16.91
CA PHE A 933 -47.40 -29.55 -16.30
C PHE A 933 -47.60 -29.37 -14.80
N THR A 934 -48.67 -29.95 -14.27
CA THR A 934 -48.96 -30.05 -12.83
C THR A 934 -48.86 -31.51 -12.44
N ALA A 935 -47.91 -31.86 -11.56
CA ALA A 935 -47.75 -33.20 -10.97
C ALA A 935 -46.77 -33.14 -9.79
N ASP A 936 -46.84 -34.10 -8.86
CA ASP A 936 -45.84 -34.26 -7.78
C ASP A 936 -44.45 -34.66 -8.33
N LYS A 937 -44.42 -35.32 -9.50
CA LYS A 937 -43.22 -35.73 -10.24
C LYS A 937 -43.51 -35.71 -11.75
N PHE A 938 -42.57 -35.19 -12.55
CA PHE A 938 -42.58 -35.29 -14.01
C PHE A 938 -41.30 -35.97 -14.48
N ALA A 939 -41.38 -36.97 -15.36
CA ALA A 939 -40.22 -37.73 -15.81
C ALA A 939 -40.38 -38.17 -17.27
N ILE A 940 -39.30 -38.08 -18.04
CA ILE A 940 -39.17 -38.75 -19.33
C ILE A 940 -38.49 -40.09 -19.05
N ALA A 941 -39.28 -41.17 -19.00
CA ALA A 941 -38.77 -42.53 -18.82
C ALA A 941 -38.63 -43.24 -20.18
N PRO A 942 -37.58 -44.06 -20.39
CA PRO A 942 -37.49 -44.93 -21.56
C PRO A 942 -38.55 -46.05 -21.51
N GLN A 943 -38.95 -46.55 -22.68
CA GLN A 943 -40.01 -47.56 -22.82
C GLN A 943 -39.59 -48.97 -22.33
N ASP A 944 -38.30 -49.20 -22.08
CA ASP A 944 -37.74 -50.48 -21.64
C ASP A 944 -37.91 -50.76 -20.13
N GLY A 945 -38.34 -49.77 -19.35
CA GLY A 945 -38.52 -49.89 -17.90
C GLY A 945 -37.24 -49.69 -17.08
N SER A 946 -36.21 -49.05 -17.63
CA SER A 946 -35.04 -48.61 -16.87
C SER A 946 -35.41 -47.59 -15.79
N ASP A 947 -34.91 -47.79 -14.56
CA ASP A 947 -35.02 -46.81 -13.46
C ASP A 947 -34.25 -45.50 -13.72
N VAL A 948 -33.37 -45.48 -14.74
CA VAL A 948 -32.61 -44.28 -15.13
C VAL A 948 -33.50 -43.33 -15.92
N VAL A 949 -33.83 -42.19 -15.32
CA VAL A 949 -34.62 -41.10 -15.90
C VAL A 949 -33.69 -40.02 -16.46
N PRO A 950 -33.53 -39.86 -17.79
CA PRO A 950 -32.59 -38.89 -18.37
C PRO A 950 -33.00 -37.42 -18.18
N PHE A 951 -34.29 -37.15 -17.93
CA PHE A 951 -34.80 -35.86 -17.49
C PHE A 951 -35.97 -36.04 -16.53
N GLY A 952 -35.82 -35.59 -15.29
CA GLY A 952 -36.84 -35.69 -14.24
C GLY A 952 -36.94 -34.42 -13.41
N VAL A 953 -38.16 -34.07 -12.99
CA VAL A 953 -38.47 -32.95 -12.09
C VAL A 953 -39.21 -33.49 -10.87
N GLU A 954 -38.62 -33.33 -9.70
CA GLU A 954 -39.13 -33.86 -8.42
C GLU A 954 -38.59 -33.03 -7.26
N GLY A 955 -39.43 -32.69 -6.27
CA GLY A 955 -39.00 -31.94 -5.08
C GLY A 955 -38.35 -30.58 -5.39
N ASN A 956 -38.88 -29.86 -6.38
CA ASN A 956 -38.34 -28.60 -6.92
C ASN A 956 -36.89 -28.68 -7.49
N LYS A 957 -36.41 -29.89 -7.83
CA LYS A 957 -35.11 -30.11 -8.46
C LYS A 957 -35.27 -30.75 -9.83
N VAL A 958 -34.33 -30.44 -10.73
CA VAL A 958 -34.19 -31.08 -12.04
C VAL A 958 -33.03 -32.06 -11.99
N TYR A 959 -33.27 -33.30 -12.38
CA TYR A 959 -32.28 -34.37 -12.50
C TYR A 959 -32.08 -34.66 -13.99
N MET A 960 -30.82 -34.81 -14.39
CA MET A 960 -30.41 -35.15 -15.76
C MET A 960 -29.25 -36.12 -15.69
N ASP A 961 -29.29 -37.17 -16.51
CA ASP A 961 -28.17 -38.08 -16.72
C ASP A 961 -27.60 -37.93 -18.14
N GLY A 962 -26.28 -38.06 -18.28
CA GLY A 962 -25.57 -37.99 -19.57
C GLY A 962 -25.78 -36.71 -20.40
N SER A 963 -26.06 -35.56 -19.78
CA SER A 963 -26.51 -34.37 -20.51
C SER A 963 -25.42 -33.67 -21.35
N ILE A 964 -25.75 -33.38 -22.62
CA ILE A 964 -24.94 -32.55 -23.52
C ILE A 964 -25.62 -31.19 -23.67
N ILE A 965 -25.05 -30.16 -23.04
CA ILE A 965 -25.58 -28.79 -23.11
C ILE A 965 -24.74 -28.01 -24.13
N ARG A 966 -25.37 -27.59 -25.23
CA ARG A 966 -24.69 -26.89 -26.35
C ARG A 966 -24.13 -25.52 -25.94
N ASP A 967 -24.94 -24.72 -25.25
CA ASP A 967 -24.64 -23.36 -24.84
C ASP A 967 -25.15 -23.18 -23.38
N ALA A 968 -24.27 -23.39 -22.40
CA ALA A 968 -24.63 -23.35 -20.98
C ALA A 968 -24.39 -21.96 -20.36
N SER A 969 -25.47 -21.26 -19.97
CA SER A 969 -25.39 -20.01 -19.21
C SER A 969 -25.85 -20.27 -17.76
N ILE A 970 -24.89 -20.28 -16.83
CA ILE A 970 -25.12 -20.57 -15.40
C ILE A 970 -24.61 -19.37 -14.60
N GLY A 971 -25.52 -18.59 -14.00
CA GLY A 971 -25.16 -17.38 -13.26
C GLY A 971 -24.32 -17.65 -12.01
N SER A 972 -24.67 -18.70 -11.25
CA SER A 972 -23.92 -19.19 -10.10
C SER A 972 -24.02 -20.71 -10.02
N ALA A 973 -22.89 -21.42 -10.10
CA ALA A 973 -22.85 -22.87 -9.95
C ALA A 973 -22.50 -23.27 -8.50
N GLN A 974 -23.45 -23.88 -7.79
CA GLN A 974 -23.19 -24.44 -6.45
C GLN A 974 -22.65 -25.87 -6.59
N ILE A 975 -21.33 -26.03 -6.60
CA ILE A 975 -20.65 -27.32 -6.76
C ILE A 975 -19.87 -27.66 -5.48
N GLY A 976 -20.34 -28.66 -4.73
CA GLY A 976 -19.72 -29.04 -3.44
C GLY A 976 -18.40 -29.80 -3.60
N HIS A 977 -18.41 -30.88 -4.40
CA HIS A 977 -17.22 -31.66 -4.73
C HIS A 977 -17.24 -32.01 -6.22
N ALA A 978 -16.31 -31.44 -6.99
CA ALA A 978 -16.25 -31.60 -8.45
C ALA A 978 -15.15 -32.61 -8.83
N ALA A 979 -15.53 -33.75 -9.39
CA ALA A 979 -14.59 -34.71 -9.97
C ALA A 979 -14.34 -34.37 -11.46
N ILE A 980 -13.52 -33.34 -11.70
CA ILE A 980 -13.24 -32.83 -13.05
C ILE A 980 -11.94 -33.45 -13.58
N THR A 981 -12.02 -34.25 -14.64
CA THR A 981 -10.83 -34.82 -15.31
C THR A 981 -10.07 -33.75 -16.11
N ASN A 982 -10.77 -33.05 -17.01
CA ASN A 982 -10.25 -31.94 -17.79
C ASN A 982 -11.22 -30.74 -17.68
N ALA A 983 -10.70 -29.52 -17.51
CA ALA A 983 -11.46 -28.28 -17.61
C ALA A 983 -10.82 -27.35 -18.65
N HIS A 984 -11.60 -26.97 -19.67
CA HIS A 984 -11.22 -25.94 -20.63
C HIS A 984 -11.78 -24.58 -20.18
N ILE A 985 -10.99 -23.84 -19.38
CA ILE A 985 -11.37 -22.52 -18.88
C ILE A 985 -10.53 -21.46 -19.60
N GLY A 986 -11.18 -20.60 -20.39
CA GLY A 986 -10.48 -19.55 -21.15
C GLY A 986 -9.89 -18.43 -20.28
N ASN A 987 -10.60 -18.05 -19.20
CA ASN A 987 -10.12 -17.13 -18.17
C ASN A 987 -10.73 -17.53 -16.82
N ALA A 988 -9.92 -17.63 -15.78
CA ALA A 988 -10.36 -17.91 -14.41
C ALA A 988 -9.91 -16.79 -13.47
N SER A 989 -10.85 -16.15 -12.78
CA SER A 989 -10.53 -15.33 -11.60
C SER A 989 -10.72 -16.19 -10.36
N ILE A 990 -9.68 -16.33 -9.54
CA ILE A 990 -9.68 -17.20 -8.36
C ILE A 990 -9.17 -16.38 -7.16
N ASN A 991 -10.08 -16.02 -6.25
CA ASN A 991 -9.74 -15.20 -5.07
C ASN A 991 -8.85 -15.93 -4.04
N GLY A 992 -8.69 -17.26 -4.17
CA GLY A 992 -7.74 -18.07 -3.41
C GLY A 992 -7.76 -19.52 -3.91
N ALA A 993 -6.60 -20.10 -4.21
CA ALA A 993 -6.48 -21.43 -4.78
C ALA A 993 -5.82 -22.41 -3.78
N GLN A 994 -6.56 -23.42 -3.32
CA GLN A 994 -6.02 -24.50 -2.50
C GLN A 994 -5.55 -25.66 -3.39
N ILE A 995 -4.28 -25.61 -3.82
CA ILE A 995 -3.70 -26.64 -4.70
C ILE A 995 -2.66 -27.46 -3.91
N GLN A 996 -3.00 -28.71 -3.58
CA GLN A 996 -2.12 -29.61 -2.82
C GLN A 996 -0.88 -30.04 -3.63
N HIS A 997 -1.06 -30.29 -4.94
CA HIS A 997 0.00 -30.66 -5.88
C HIS A 997 -0.23 -29.94 -7.20
N ALA A 998 0.75 -29.15 -7.65
CA ALA A 998 0.70 -28.40 -8.90
C ALA A 998 1.89 -28.78 -9.79
N ALA A 999 1.63 -29.12 -11.05
CA ALA A 999 2.65 -29.28 -12.09
C ALA A 999 2.37 -28.23 -13.17
N ILE A 1000 3.15 -27.16 -13.19
CA ILE A 1000 2.95 -26.00 -14.07
C ILE A 1000 4.23 -25.81 -14.89
N GLY A 1001 4.13 -25.89 -16.22
CA GLY A 1001 5.29 -25.78 -17.12
C GLY A 1001 5.83 -24.34 -17.24
N SER A 1002 4.93 -23.35 -17.24
CA SER A 1002 5.26 -21.93 -17.21
C SER A 1002 4.13 -21.16 -16.50
N VAL A 1003 4.48 -20.16 -15.69
CA VAL A 1003 3.51 -19.30 -15.00
C VAL A 1003 3.91 -17.83 -15.20
N HIS A 1004 2.95 -17.01 -15.62
CA HIS A 1004 3.13 -15.57 -15.78
C HIS A 1004 2.44 -14.86 -14.62
N ILE A 1005 3.24 -14.37 -13.67
CA ILE A 1005 2.77 -13.63 -12.49
C ILE A 1005 3.26 -12.19 -12.64
N VAL A 1006 2.33 -11.22 -12.75
CA VAL A 1006 2.68 -9.80 -12.93
C VAL A 1006 3.20 -9.19 -11.63
N ASN A 1007 2.53 -9.48 -10.52
CA ASN A 1007 2.98 -9.15 -9.16
C ASN A 1007 2.61 -10.33 -8.24
N GLY A 1008 3.58 -10.86 -7.49
CA GLY A 1008 3.35 -11.97 -6.57
C GLY A 1008 3.96 -11.67 -5.21
N SER A 1009 3.12 -11.57 -4.17
CA SER A 1009 3.60 -11.63 -2.78
C SER A 1009 3.79 -13.08 -2.39
N ILE A 1010 4.93 -13.42 -1.80
CA ILE A 1010 5.25 -14.77 -1.35
C ILE A 1010 5.90 -14.67 0.03
N ASP A 1011 5.11 -14.93 1.08
CA ASP A 1011 5.58 -14.82 2.47
C ASP A 1011 6.72 -15.81 2.76
N ASN A 1012 6.67 -17.01 2.18
CA ASN A 1012 7.73 -18.03 2.28
C ASN A 1012 7.73 -18.94 1.03
N ALA A 1013 8.86 -19.02 0.32
CA ALA A 1013 9.04 -19.90 -0.84
C ALA A 1013 9.84 -21.17 -0.47
N LYS A 1014 9.27 -22.36 -0.67
CA LYS A 1014 9.99 -23.64 -0.53
C LYS A 1014 10.77 -23.98 -1.80
N ILE A 1015 11.95 -23.39 -1.94
CA ILE A 1015 12.88 -23.61 -3.07
C ILE A 1015 13.65 -24.91 -2.88
N GLY A 1016 13.69 -25.77 -3.90
CA GLY A 1016 14.26 -27.13 -3.78
C GLY A 1016 15.79 -27.18 -3.75
N GLN A 1017 16.48 -26.35 -4.54
CA GLN A 1017 17.96 -26.31 -4.60
C GLN A 1017 18.49 -24.89 -4.93
N VAL A 1018 17.99 -24.27 -6.00
CA VAL A 1018 18.44 -22.98 -6.54
C VAL A 1018 17.27 -22.14 -7.07
N ILE A 1019 17.47 -20.83 -7.17
CA ILE A 1019 16.77 -19.95 -8.12
C ILE A 1019 17.80 -19.46 -9.13
N GLN A 1020 17.49 -19.45 -10.42
CA GLN A 1020 18.41 -18.98 -11.46
C GLN A 1020 17.67 -18.34 -12.63
N SER A 1021 18.35 -17.48 -13.39
CA SER A 1021 17.87 -17.02 -14.69
C SER A 1021 17.87 -18.14 -15.72
N TYR A 1022 16.99 -18.06 -16.73
CA TYR A 1022 16.92 -19.04 -17.82
C TYR A 1022 18.24 -19.23 -18.59
N ASN A 1023 19.06 -18.17 -18.70
CA ASN A 1023 20.36 -18.19 -19.36
C ASN A 1023 21.55 -18.48 -18.41
N TRP A 1024 21.31 -19.07 -17.22
CA TRP A 1024 22.40 -19.47 -16.33
C TRP A 1024 23.14 -20.71 -16.86
N ASP A 1025 24.39 -20.52 -17.25
CA ASP A 1025 25.29 -21.55 -17.80
C ASP A 1025 26.54 -21.81 -16.95
N GLY A 1026 26.68 -21.12 -15.81
CA GLY A 1026 27.88 -21.09 -14.98
C GLY A 1026 28.67 -19.78 -15.07
N TYR A 1027 28.37 -18.92 -16.05
CA TYR A 1027 29.09 -17.66 -16.31
C TYR A 1027 28.13 -16.50 -16.67
N ASN A 1028 27.22 -16.73 -17.60
CA ASN A 1028 26.18 -15.81 -18.01
C ASN A 1028 24.94 -15.92 -17.09
N GLY A 1029 24.14 -14.86 -16.99
CA GLY A 1029 22.92 -14.85 -16.18
C GLY A 1029 23.18 -14.64 -14.68
N TRP A 1030 22.33 -15.24 -13.83
CA TRP A 1030 22.49 -15.25 -12.37
C TRP A 1030 21.93 -16.53 -11.73
N MET A 1031 22.46 -16.89 -10.56
CA MET A 1031 21.89 -17.92 -9.67
C MET A 1031 22.05 -17.57 -8.18
N ILE A 1032 21.15 -18.11 -7.36
CA ILE A 1032 21.20 -18.13 -5.90
C ILE A 1032 20.95 -19.58 -5.46
N ASP A 1033 21.84 -20.17 -4.65
CA ASP A 1033 21.63 -21.51 -4.07
C ASP A 1033 21.13 -21.47 -2.62
N LYS A 1034 20.59 -22.60 -2.17
CA LYS A 1034 20.12 -22.79 -0.77
C LYS A 1034 21.23 -22.69 0.29
N ASN A 1035 22.50 -22.68 -0.11
CA ASN A 1035 23.65 -22.55 0.79
C ASN A 1035 24.04 -21.08 1.00
N GLY A 1036 23.41 -20.15 0.28
CA GLY A 1036 23.70 -18.72 0.31
C GLY A 1036 24.73 -18.27 -0.74
N ASN A 1037 25.16 -19.14 -1.66
CA ASN A 1037 26.04 -18.73 -2.76
C ASN A 1037 25.23 -17.95 -3.79
N VAL A 1038 25.79 -16.82 -4.24
CA VAL A 1038 25.15 -15.91 -5.21
C VAL A 1038 26.14 -15.61 -6.33
N TYR A 1039 25.68 -15.76 -7.58
CA TYR A 1039 26.45 -15.49 -8.79
C TYR A 1039 25.67 -14.54 -9.69
N PHE A 1040 26.31 -13.47 -10.18
CA PHE A 1040 25.76 -12.55 -11.17
C PHE A 1040 26.81 -12.28 -12.26
N GLY A 1041 26.55 -12.68 -13.50
CA GLY A 1041 27.47 -12.44 -14.62
C GLY A 1041 27.52 -10.99 -15.09
N ASN A 1042 26.44 -10.21 -14.87
CA ASN A 1042 26.32 -8.79 -15.23
C ASN A 1042 25.54 -8.00 -14.16
N GLY A 1043 25.86 -8.20 -12.87
CA GLY A 1043 25.15 -7.55 -11.76
C GLY A 1043 25.50 -6.08 -11.59
N THR A 1044 24.49 -5.21 -11.47
CA THR A 1044 24.66 -3.80 -11.04
C THR A 1044 24.17 -3.64 -9.60
N PHE A 1045 25.07 -3.32 -8.67
CA PHE A 1045 24.72 -3.00 -7.29
C PHE A 1045 24.62 -1.48 -7.10
N ARG A 1046 23.76 -1.03 -6.18
CA ARG A 1046 23.58 0.38 -5.81
C ARG A 1046 23.40 0.47 -4.30
N GLY A 1047 24.07 1.43 -3.65
CA GLY A 1047 24.19 1.51 -2.18
C GLY A 1047 25.45 0.80 -1.67
N ASP A 1048 25.56 0.68 -0.34
CA ASP A 1048 26.73 0.09 0.32
C ASP A 1048 26.83 -1.43 0.14
N ILE A 1049 28.06 -1.93 -0.05
CA ILE A 1049 28.37 -3.37 -0.08
C ILE A 1049 29.15 -3.72 1.18
N TYR A 1050 28.46 -4.29 2.17
CA TYR A 1050 29.08 -4.82 3.38
C TYR A 1050 29.59 -6.25 3.13
N ALA A 1051 30.91 -6.45 3.15
CA ALA A 1051 31.54 -7.75 2.97
C ALA A 1051 32.75 -7.91 3.92
N ASN A 1052 32.87 -9.08 4.56
CA ASN A 1052 33.95 -9.37 5.50
C ASN A 1052 35.31 -9.60 4.81
N ASN A 1053 35.30 -9.97 3.52
CA ASN A 1053 36.44 -9.95 2.60
C ASN A 1053 35.93 -9.90 1.16
N GLY A 1054 36.82 -9.72 0.19
CA GLY A 1054 36.48 -9.78 -1.23
C GLY A 1054 37.70 -9.66 -2.16
N HIS A 1055 37.58 -10.20 -3.38
CA HIS A 1055 38.60 -10.10 -4.42
C HIS A 1055 38.03 -9.42 -5.67
N PHE A 1056 38.39 -8.16 -5.89
CA PHE A 1056 38.02 -7.40 -7.08
C PHE A 1056 39.09 -7.57 -8.18
N LYS A 1057 38.66 -7.58 -9.45
CA LYS A 1057 39.54 -7.65 -10.63
C LYS A 1057 38.99 -6.71 -11.72
N GLY A 1058 39.89 -6.08 -12.47
CA GLY A 1058 39.56 -5.02 -13.43
C GLY A 1058 39.71 -3.63 -12.82
N THR A 1059 39.12 -2.61 -13.46
CA THR A 1059 39.14 -1.23 -12.98
C THR A 1059 38.16 -1.05 -11.83
N ILE A 1060 38.59 -0.39 -10.75
CA ILE A 1060 37.75 0.02 -9.63
C ILE A 1060 37.81 1.53 -9.53
N GLU A 1061 36.68 2.20 -9.71
CA GLU A 1061 36.54 3.64 -9.46
C GLU A 1061 35.77 3.83 -8.15
N ALA A 1062 36.39 4.48 -7.17
CA ALA A 1062 35.82 4.67 -5.84
C ALA A 1062 36.26 6.01 -5.25
N THR A 1063 35.31 6.75 -4.67
CA THR A 1063 35.52 8.09 -4.12
C THR A 1063 36.50 8.11 -2.93
N ARG A 1064 36.62 6.98 -2.21
CA ARG A 1064 37.55 6.78 -1.09
C ARG A 1064 37.77 5.30 -0.83
N PHE A 1065 39.02 4.88 -0.63
CA PHE A 1065 39.37 3.61 0.00
C PHE A 1065 39.71 3.84 1.49
N VAL A 1066 39.41 2.87 2.35
CA VAL A 1066 39.68 2.90 3.80
C VAL A 1066 40.24 1.54 4.22
N GLY A 1067 41.37 1.55 4.93
CA GLY A 1067 42.23 0.38 5.12
C GLY A 1067 43.59 0.58 4.45
N ASP A 1068 44.42 -0.46 4.43
CA ASP A 1068 45.82 -0.35 3.99
C ASP A 1068 45.94 -0.25 2.46
N ILE A 1069 46.70 0.76 2.01
CA ILE A 1069 46.91 1.12 0.60
C ILE A 1069 48.40 1.43 0.39
N ALA A 1070 49.15 0.41 -0.04
CA ALA A 1070 50.57 0.52 -0.40
C ALA A 1070 50.75 0.38 -1.92
N ASN A 1071 51.70 1.12 -2.49
CA ASN A 1071 52.11 1.02 -3.89
C ASN A 1071 53.59 0.64 -3.97
N THR A 1072 53.89 -0.57 -4.49
CA THR A 1072 55.24 -1.15 -4.51
C THR A 1072 55.73 -1.37 -5.93
N ASN A 1073 56.89 -0.79 -6.26
CA ASN A 1073 57.63 -1.08 -7.50
C ASN A 1073 58.90 -1.89 -7.20
N THR A 1074 59.24 -2.81 -8.10
CA THR A 1074 60.51 -3.57 -8.09
C THR A 1074 61.46 -3.05 -9.16
N TYR A 1075 62.76 -2.99 -8.86
CA TYR A 1075 63.79 -2.45 -9.75
C TYR A 1075 64.92 -3.46 -10.00
N PRO A 1076 65.55 -3.46 -11.18
CA PRO A 1076 66.65 -4.36 -11.50
C PRO A 1076 67.86 -4.15 -10.59
N ASP A 1077 68.44 -5.29 -10.18
CA ASP A 1077 69.62 -5.42 -9.32
C ASP A 1077 70.76 -4.44 -9.67
N LEU A 1078 71.52 -4.04 -8.64
CA LEU A 1078 72.60 -3.07 -8.75
C LEU A 1078 73.92 -3.67 -8.23
N GLN A 1079 74.89 -3.86 -9.12
CA GLN A 1079 76.22 -4.36 -8.77
C GLN A 1079 77.04 -3.32 -7.98
N SER A 1080 77.78 -3.76 -6.97
CA SER A 1080 78.72 -2.90 -6.23
C SER A 1080 79.92 -2.50 -7.08
N VAL A 1081 80.51 -1.34 -6.79
CA VAL A 1081 81.84 -0.94 -7.28
C VAL A 1081 82.84 -0.81 -6.13
N TRP A 1082 84.14 -0.98 -6.41
CA TRP A 1082 85.19 -0.91 -5.39
C TRP A 1082 85.46 0.53 -4.93
N SER A 1083 85.72 0.71 -3.63
CA SER A 1083 86.21 1.93 -3.02
C SER A 1083 87.37 1.63 -2.07
N GLY A 1084 88.50 2.31 -2.27
CA GLY A 1084 89.62 2.32 -1.31
C GLY A 1084 89.37 3.21 -0.08
N ILE A 1085 88.20 3.84 0.03
CA ILE A 1085 87.80 4.76 1.12
C ILE A 1085 86.53 4.19 1.76
N GLU A 1086 86.57 3.92 3.06
CA GLU A 1086 85.35 3.64 3.85
C GLU A 1086 84.60 4.95 4.14
N PRO A 1087 83.26 4.98 4.13
CA PRO A 1087 82.49 6.13 4.60
C PRO A 1087 82.78 6.51 6.05
N GLY A 1088 82.63 7.79 6.39
CA GLY A 1088 82.87 8.36 7.71
C GLY A 1088 84.31 8.83 7.96
N THR A 1089 85.25 8.59 7.03
CA THR A 1089 86.66 8.99 7.20
C THR A 1089 86.97 10.42 6.75
N GLY A 1090 85.95 11.28 6.57
CA GLY A 1090 86.13 12.69 6.19
C GLY A 1090 86.57 12.91 4.73
N GLN A 1091 86.43 11.90 3.88
CA GLN A 1091 86.73 11.95 2.43
C GLN A 1091 85.56 11.46 1.57
N ASP A 1092 84.38 11.32 2.18
CA ASP A 1092 83.17 10.68 1.64
C ASP A 1092 82.71 11.20 0.27
N HIS A 1093 82.99 12.46 -0.05
CA HIS A 1093 82.72 13.08 -1.35
C HIS A 1093 83.52 12.47 -2.52
N ARG A 1094 84.56 11.65 -2.23
CA ARG A 1094 85.40 10.96 -3.22
C ARG A 1094 84.99 9.49 -3.43
N ILE A 1095 84.00 9.00 -2.70
CA ILE A 1095 83.58 7.60 -2.75
C ILE A 1095 82.77 7.36 -4.05
N PRO A 1096 83.19 6.43 -4.94
CA PRO A 1096 82.52 6.19 -6.21
C PRO A 1096 81.26 5.35 -6.01
N TRP A 1097 80.14 5.98 -5.66
CA TRP A 1097 78.88 5.26 -5.41
C TRP A 1097 78.16 4.84 -6.71
N ASN A 1098 78.30 3.58 -7.14
CA ASN A 1098 77.39 3.04 -8.16
C ASN A 1098 75.96 3.04 -7.59
N SER A 1099 75.03 3.69 -8.28
CA SER A 1099 73.72 4.08 -7.71
C SER A 1099 72.58 3.92 -8.71
N ARG A 1100 71.49 3.28 -8.28
CA ARG A 1100 70.19 3.23 -8.97
C ARG A 1100 69.35 4.41 -8.47
N ALA A 1101 69.04 5.36 -9.35
CA ALA A 1101 68.05 6.40 -9.07
C ALA A 1101 66.63 5.83 -9.10
N ILE A 1102 65.78 6.30 -8.18
CA ILE A 1102 64.37 5.92 -8.03
C ILE A 1102 63.58 7.21 -7.80
N THR A 1103 62.65 7.54 -8.69
CA THR A 1103 61.78 8.72 -8.52
C THR A 1103 60.39 8.25 -8.12
N TYR A 1104 59.94 8.65 -6.93
CA TYR A 1104 58.54 8.47 -6.54
C TYR A 1104 57.75 9.74 -6.90
N HIS A 1105 56.59 9.56 -7.55
CA HIS A 1105 55.69 10.66 -7.91
C HIS A 1105 54.49 10.62 -6.94
N PRO A 1106 54.51 11.41 -5.85
CA PRO A 1106 53.42 11.40 -4.88
C PRO A 1106 52.15 12.03 -5.46
N SER A 1107 51.00 11.52 -5.02
CA SER A 1107 49.68 12.03 -5.38
C SER A 1107 48.77 12.07 -4.14
N GLY A 1108 47.77 12.96 -4.14
CA GLY A 1108 46.82 13.10 -3.04
C GLY A 1108 47.36 13.88 -1.82
N SER A 1109 46.48 14.09 -0.83
CA SER A 1109 46.65 15.07 0.25
C SER A 1109 46.98 14.50 1.63
N ALA A 1110 47.18 13.18 1.76
CA ALA A 1110 47.53 12.51 3.02
C ALA A 1110 49.05 12.29 3.15
N PRO A 1111 49.63 12.30 4.37
CA PRO A 1111 51.05 12.04 4.57
C PRO A 1111 51.48 10.66 4.06
N VAL A 1112 52.67 10.56 3.48
CA VAL A 1112 53.20 9.31 2.92
C VAL A 1112 54.49 8.89 3.63
N SER A 1113 54.58 7.63 4.00
CA SER A 1113 55.85 6.95 4.31
C SER A 1113 56.36 6.27 3.05
N LEU A 1114 57.58 6.58 2.65
CA LEU A 1114 58.27 5.88 1.55
C LEU A 1114 59.32 4.95 2.16
N THR A 1115 59.18 3.65 1.93
CA THR A 1115 60.15 2.62 2.27
C THR A 1115 60.92 2.21 1.02
N ILE A 1116 62.24 2.10 1.13
CA ILE A 1116 63.08 1.47 0.10
C ILE A 1116 63.83 0.32 0.76
N GLY A 1117 63.73 -0.87 0.17
CA GLY A 1117 64.35 -2.10 0.65
C GLY A 1117 65.17 -2.78 -0.45
N CYS A 1118 66.19 -3.55 -0.06
CA CYS A 1118 66.92 -4.44 -0.95
C CYS A 1118 67.70 -5.49 -0.16
N THR A 1119 68.05 -6.59 -0.81
CA THR A 1119 68.95 -7.60 -0.23
C THR A 1119 70.37 -7.40 -0.76
N VAL A 1120 71.30 -7.04 0.12
CA VAL A 1120 72.73 -6.97 -0.22
C VAL A 1120 73.29 -8.38 -0.23
N LYS A 1121 73.58 -8.89 -1.42
CA LYS A 1121 74.46 -10.03 -1.65
C LYS A 1121 75.91 -9.54 -1.60
N LEU A 1122 76.71 -10.06 -0.68
CA LEU A 1122 78.16 -9.91 -0.60
C LEU A 1122 78.80 -11.27 -0.95
N ALA A 1123 79.45 -11.36 -2.11
CA ALA A 1123 80.05 -12.60 -2.61
C ALA A 1123 81.54 -12.40 -2.88
N THR A 1124 82.38 -13.01 -2.05
CA THR A 1124 83.84 -12.81 -2.03
C THR A 1124 84.60 -14.11 -1.78
N ARG A 1125 85.88 -14.13 -2.15
CA ARG A 1125 86.86 -15.17 -1.83
C ARG A 1125 87.85 -14.75 -0.73
N TYR A 1126 87.69 -13.56 -0.14
CA TYR A 1126 88.59 -12.96 0.84
C TYR A 1126 87.83 -12.42 2.05
N GLY A 1127 88.39 -12.56 3.26
CA GLY A 1127 87.68 -12.22 4.49
C GLY A 1127 87.44 -10.71 4.68
N ASN A 1128 88.45 -9.88 4.43
CA ASN A 1128 88.40 -8.44 4.72
C ASN A 1128 87.63 -7.59 3.69
N THR A 1129 86.75 -8.20 2.89
CA THR A 1129 85.83 -7.46 2.01
C THR A 1129 84.61 -6.99 2.81
N ARG A 1130 84.23 -5.72 2.69
CA ARG A 1130 83.03 -5.15 3.34
C ARG A 1130 82.19 -4.41 2.32
N ALA A 1131 80.89 -4.65 2.26
CA ALA A 1131 80.00 -3.83 1.44
C ALA A 1131 79.44 -2.67 2.28
N TRP A 1132 79.22 -1.53 1.64
CA TRP A 1132 78.47 -0.42 2.20
C TRP A 1132 77.31 -0.10 1.27
N LEU A 1133 76.09 -0.13 1.83
CA LEU A 1133 74.86 0.25 1.18
C LEU A 1133 74.47 1.66 1.63
N ARG A 1134 74.06 2.49 0.67
CA ARG A 1134 73.53 3.83 0.90
C ARG A 1134 72.15 3.94 0.27
N ILE A 1135 71.11 3.99 1.10
CA ILE A 1135 69.76 4.35 0.66
C ILE A 1135 69.60 5.86 0.88
N ILE A 1136 69.16 6.58 -0.13
CA ILE A 1136 68.78 7.99 -0.02
C ILE A 1136 67.29 8.10 -0.31
N ILE A 1137 66.54 8.73 0.59
CA ILE A 1137 65.13 9.07 0.40
C ILE A 1137 64.98 10.55 0.75
N ASP A 1138 64.53 11.37 -0.21
CA ASP A 1138 64.26 12.79 0.01
C ASP A 1138 65.45 13.57 0.61
N GLY A 1139 66.66 13.24 0.15
CA GLY A 1139 67.91 13.81 0.67
C GLY A 1139 68.39 13.24 2.02
N GLN A 1140 67.56 12.50 2.77
CA GLN A 1140 68.01 11.78 3.96
C GLN A 1140 68.85 10.57 3.56
N VAL A 1141 70.05 10.45 4.14
CA VAL A 1141 71.04 9.42 3.78
C VAL A 1141 71.14 8.34 4.86
N PHE A 1142 70.71 7.13 4.52
CA PHE A 1142 70.79 5.95 5.37
C PHE A 1142 71.93 5.06 4.90
N LEU A 1143 72.99 5.03 5.70
CA LEU A 1143 74.15 4.19 5.45
C LEU A 1143 74.06 2.89 6.26
N ARG A 1144 74.42 1.77 5.63
CA ARG A 1144 74.49 0.44 6.25
C ARG A 1144 75.80 -0.24 5.84
N ARG A 1145 76.44 -0.90 6.80
CA ARG A 1145 77.67 -1.69 6.61
C ARG A 1145 77.31 -3.17 6.65
N VAL A 1146 77.79 -3.93 5.67
CA VAL A 1146 77.68 -5.39 5.59
C VAL A 1146 79.09 -5.95 5.65
N ASP A 1147 79.50 -6.43 6.82
CA ASP A 1147 80.82 -7.02 7.02
C ASP A 1147 80.93 -8.40 6.34
N GLY A 1148 82.11 -8.66 5.78
CA GLY A 1148 82.47 -9.96 5.21
C GLY A 1148 82.68 -11.04 6.24
N PHE A 1149 83.32 -12.11 5.78
CA PHE A 1149 83.63 -13.27 6.62
C PHE A 1149 84.89 -12.98 7.44
N PRO A 1150 84.91 -13.23 8.76
CA PRO A 1150 86.06 -12.91 9.59
C PRO A 1150 87.32 -13.60 9.07
N TYR A 1151 88.45 -12.88 9.13
CA TYR A 1151 89.76 -13.42 8.80
C TYR A 1151 90.18 -14.39 9.92
N THR A 1152 89.85 -15.65 9.75
CA THR A 1152 90.42 -16.78 10.52
C THR A 1152 91.53 -17.43 9.69
N ASP A 1153 92.49 -18.05 10.38
CA ASP A 1153 93.87 -18.09 9.91
C ASP A 1153 94.15 -18.84 8.60
N TYR A 1154 95.31 -18.50 8.02
CA TYR A 1154 95.85 -19.09 6.80
C TYR A 1154 95.93 -20.63 6.90
N GLU A 1155 95.13 -21.37 6.12
CA GLU A 1155 95.62 -22.58 5.46
C GLU A 1155 94.75 -23.09 4.30
N THR A 1156 95.42 -23.73 3.34
CA THR A 1156 94.89 -24.42 2.14
C THR A 1156 94.19 -23.57 1.06
N ALA A 1157 94.33 -24.01 -0.20
CA ALA A 1157 94.10 -23.18 -1.39
C ALA A 1157 92.74 -23.37 -2.09
N GLU A 1158 91.75 -23.98 -1.44
CA GLU A 1158 90.37 -24.01 -1.96
C GLU A 1158 89.62 -22.74 -1.58
N LYS A 1159 89.71 -21.71 -2.43
CA LYS A 1159 88.96 -20.44 -2.29
C LYS A 1159 87.48 -20.63 -2.64
N VAL A 1160 86.77 -21.38 -1.81
CA VAL A 1160 85.31 -21.57 -1.86
C VAL A 1160 84.62 -20.21 -1.94
N HIS A 1161 83.67 -20.06 -2.85
CA HIS A 1161 82.85 -18.86 -2.93
C HIS A 1161 81.96 -18.77 -1.68
N LYS A 1162 82.17 -17.76 -0.84
CA LYS A 1162 81.33 -17.48 0.31
C LYS A 1162 80.40 -16.32 -0.02
N GLU A 1163 79.11 -16.54 0.17
CA GLU A 1163 78.05 -15.57 -0.11
C GLU A 1163 77.28 -15.25 1.18
N ARG A 1164 77.11 -13.97 1.48
CA ARG A 1164 76.31 -13.44 2.59
C ARG A 1164 75.18 -12.61 2.00
N TYR A 1165 73.97 -12.82 2.47
CA TYR A 1165 72.78 -12.08 2.04
C TYR A 1165 72.19 -11.36 3.25
N GLU A 1166 72.01 -10.05 3.17
CA GLU A 1166 71.34 -9.26 4.21
C GLU A 1166 70.29 -8.34 3.63
N TYR A 1167 69.05 -8.43 4.12
CA TYR A 1167 68.01 -7.46 3.78
C TYR A 1167 68.21 -6.17 4.58
N HIS A 1168 68.26 -5.04 3.88
CA HIS A 1168 68.39 -3.71 4.46
C HIS A 1168 67.33 -2.79 3.87
N GLN A 1169 66.68 -2.01 4.73
CA GLN A 1169 65.68 -1.02 4.33
C GLN A 1169 65.84 0.31 5.09
N ALA A 1170 65.28 1.36 4.50
CA ALA A 1170 65.07 2.65 5.15
C ALA A 1170 63.65 3.15 4.83
N THR A 1171 63.03 3.81 5.80
CA THR A 1171 61.67 4.36 5.70
C THR A 1171 61.71 5.83 6.13
N VAL A 1172 61.10 6.71 5.33
CA VAL A 1172 60.97 8.15 5.63
C VAL A 1172 59.52 8.56 5.46
N ASN A 1173 58.94 9.17 6.50
CA ASN A 1173 57.69 9.92 6.35
C ASN A 1173 58.01 11.26 5.65
N ILE A 1174 57.70 11.32 4.35
CA ILE A 1174 57.95 12.50 3.49
C ILE A 1174 56.88 13.59 3.65
N GLY A 1175 55.86 13.34 4.48
CA GLY A 1175 54.72 14.23 4.68
C GLY A 1175 53.75 14.21 3.49
N VAL A 1176 52.95 15.27 3.36
CA VAL A 1176 52.12 15.52 2.17
C VAL A 1176 52.99 16.20 1.12
N ARG A 1177 53.10 15.62 -0.09
CA ARG A 1177 53.87 16.22 -1.19
C ARG A 1177 53.21 16.04 -2.54
N SER A 1178 53.41 17.02 -3.41
CA SER A 1178 52.99 17.03 -4.82
C SER A 1178 54.18 17.05 -5.81
N ALA A 1179 55.39 17.39 -5.34
CA ALA A 1179 56.61 17.34 -6.14
C ALA A 1179 57.22 15.92 -6.15
N PRO A 1180 57.83 15.47 -7.26
CA PRO A 1180 58.50 14.17 -7.32
C PRO A 1180 59.63 14.05 -6.28
N VAL A 1181 59.63 12.97 -5.51
CA VAL A 1181 60.62 12.70 -4.48
C VAL A 1181 61.75 11.86 -5.06
N SER A 1182 62.94 12.46 -5.12
CA SER A 1182 64.15 11.80 -5.61
C SER A 1182 64.74 10.89 -4.53
N CYS A 1183 64.94 9.64 -4.89
CA CYS A 1183 65.53 8.60 -4.04
C CYS A 1183 66.63 7.86 -4.80
N SER A 1184 67.46 7.11 -4.09
CA SER A 1184 68.40 6.19 -4.72
C SER A 1184 68.83 5.06 -3.79
N VAL A 1185 69.27 3.95 -4.38
CA VAL A 1185 70.05 2.91 -3.70
C VAL A 1185 71.43 2.91 -4.33
N GLY A 1186 72.48 3.00 -3.52
CA GLY A 1186 73.87 2.89 -3.97
C GLY A 1186 74.64 1.82 -3.20
N LEU A 1187 75.54 1.12 -3.87
CA LEU A 1187 76.33 0.04 -3.28
C LEU A 1187 77.81 0.13 -3.69
N ILE A 1188 78.69 0.04 -2.70
CA ILE A 1188 80.14 -0.07 -2.88
C ILE A 1188 80.67 -1.25 -2.07
N TYR A 1189 81.94 -1.62 -2.30
CA TYR A 1189 82.70 -2.45 -1.37
C TYR A 1189 84.12 -1.94 -1.14
N CYS A 1190 84.62 -2.17 0.06
CA CYS A 1190 85.96 -1.82 0.53
C CYS A 1190 86.73 -3.09 0.92
N GLY A 1191 88.06 -2.99 0.99
CA GLY A 1191 88.97 -4.13 1.19
C GLY A 1191 89.70 -4.52 -0.10
N ASP A 1192 90.19 -5.75 -0.15
CA ASP A 1192 91.05 -6.25 -1.25
C ASP A 1192 90.33 -6.19 -2.61
N ASN A 1193 90.93 -5.48 -3.58
CA ASN A 1193 90.43 -5.31 -4.95
C ASN A 1193 90.72 -6.55 -5.82
N GLY A 1194 90.34 -7.73 -5.32
CA GLY A 1194 90.65 -9.01 -5.95
C GLY A 1194 89.72 -9.33 -7.13
N TYR A 1195 90.27 -9.98 -8.17
CA TYR A 1195 89.45 -10.68 -9.14
C TYR A 1195 88.50 -11.66 -8.42
N TRP A 1196 87.23 -11.70 -8.85
CA TRP A 1196 86.10 -12.45 -8.26
C TRP A 1196 85.42 -11.86 -7.01
N VAL A 1197 84.99 -10.58 -7.10
CA VAL A 1197 84.02 -9.98 -6.18
C VAL A 1197 82.72 -9.67 -6.94
N HIS A 1198 81.59 -10.23 -6.48
CA HIS A 1198 80.30 -10.22 -7.19
C HIS A 1198 79.15 -9.80 -6.25
N ASN A 1199 79.25 -8.59 -5.69
CA ASN A 1199 78.24 -8.09 -4.75
C ASN A 1199 77.15 -7.31 -5.49
N TYR A 1200 75.90 -7.48 -5.06
CA TYR A 1200 74.72 -6.86 -5.67
C TYR A 1200 73.73 -6.43 -4.59
N ALA A 1201 73.07 -5.29 -4.78
CA ALA A 1201 71.80 -5.01 -4.11
C ALA A 1201 70.71 -5.61 -5.01
N GLN A 1202 70.12 -6.72 -4.56
CA GLN A 1202 69.17 -7.53 -5.31
C GLN A 1202 67.74 -7.32 -4.82
N GLY A 1203 66.78 -7.47 -5.74
CA GLY A 1203 65.35 -7.37 -5.40
C GLY A 1203 64.99 -6.01 -4.80
N ILE A 1204 65.46 -4.93 -5.41
CA ILE A 1204 65.27 -3.57 -4.89
C ILE A 1204 63.78 -3.20 -4.98
N THR A 1205 63.15 -2.89 -3.86
CA THR A 1205 61.77 -2.41 -3.76
C THR A 1205 61.71 -0.94 -3.37
N ALA A 1206 60.74 -0.22 -3.92
CA ALA A 1206 60.28 1.04 -3.37
C ALA A 1206 58.77 0.96 -3.12
N THR A 1207 58.37 1.08 -1.86
CA THR A 1207 56.99 0.96 -1.37
C THR A 1207 56.55 2.28 -0.77
N ALA A 1208 55.56 2.93 -1.41
CA ALA A 1208 54.94 4.14 -0.92
C ALA A 1208 53.63 3.81 -0.21
N THR A 1209 53.52 4.22 1.05
CA THR A 1209 52.47 3.81 1.98
C THR A 1209 51.82 5.06 2.57
N ARG A 1210 50.50 5.20 2.49
CA ARG A 1210 49.80 6.37 3.07
C ARG A 1210 49.65 6.21 4.57
N ASN A 1211 50.05 7.19 5.35
CA ASN A 1211 49.84 7.17 6.79
C ASN A 1211 48.41 7.65 7.09
N ASN A 1212 47.61 6.83 7.77
CA ASN A 1212 46.44 7.33 8.49
C ASN A 1212 46.89 8.16 9.72
N ALA A 1213 45.98 8.90 10.35
CA ALA A 1213 46.30 9.78 11.48
C ALA A 1213 46.87 9.05 12.72
N ASN A 1214 46.72 7.73 12.79
CA ASN A 1214 47.17 6.87 13.88
C ASN A 1214 48.46 6.08 13.54
N GLY A 1215 49.08 6.34 12.38
CA GLY A 1215 50.49 6.01 12.14
C GLY A 1215 50.85 4.55 11.84
N ALA A 1216 49.90 3.71 11.37
CA ALA A 1216 50.20 2.35 10.93
C ALA A 1216 49.42 1.95 9.67
N PHE A 1217 50.17 1.71 8.59
CA PHE A 1217 49.98 0.71 7.52
C PHE A 1217 51.34 -0.03 7.47
N THR A 1218 51.39 -1.35 7.21
CA THR A 1218 52.65 -2.10 6.98
C THR A 1218 52.76 -2.64 5.57
#